data_AF-A0A815DWA3-F1
#
_entry.id   AF-A0A815DWA3-F1
#
_cell.length_a   1.000
_cell.length_b   1.000
_cell.length_c   1.000
_cell.angle_alpha   90.00
_cell.angle_beta   90.00
_cell.angle_gamma   90.00
#
_symmetry.space_group_name_H-M   'P 1'
#
loop_
_entity.id
_entity.type
_entity.pdbx_description
1 polymer ?
#
loop_
_entity_poly.entity_id
_entity_poly.type
_entity_poly.pdbx_seq_one_letter_code
_entity_poly.pdbx_strand_id
1 'polypeptide(L)'
;MRNNFLGILILFLGILIIVCQSQTTKKSKVSSQNTSSRRCQKPKNGQHICFCGKNKTEFDRLKGEKCVLGKIVQPSAQSKPAALRLTTKPIHQSARDDNEKLLGCSGLIFKPSTDEDRKAYVPLRNVSVEAWIDSFAADVTLTQVFFNQEENNIEAIYVFPIEENAAVYSFTAQIDDRTITATLKEKKVAEEEYDSAIKQGQTAVLMRQSKKTLDTFTINIGALPPGKECRVKIQYVTELDLIDGSSIRFVVPTTIAPRYNPSLGHLQSPDNTNSEYVQKTPYSMWFQAHVLRNEQYKITQVANLSHAVNVSMSPKSIDVSLQGIALDRDIILDIDLPNNRPMTHVSIEQYNDTSNHAILLAFTPSLSDLMKVSSDNNEANTEFIFIVDCSGSMSEGSRIGLAKEALLLFIRSLPVGSHFNIIRFGSRFDILFKDEVLTTVYNEETAKKAEVLTNSISADFGGTELLEPLKYLKDHPPIDNRSRQIFLLTDGEISNTDEVIELCRSMSSSTRIFSFGLGDSASRSLVKGLARTTNGYFIFIPPNAKVDTYVGSQFGRALQPSLVNARLEWHGLSTNGSQAPKTIPPIYVDDRVLVYQLLEGNELKGHNISVDLMIGEQKINSIQLNSNIVQKKDTIRRLAAKALIQELQHENYNVQQQQQNKYYSNEDSSTENNSTEDNSSKNNSTLEQRITNLSLNHQILSPYTAFVGVETTSPKNNNTYSKVRHTPIQISNDVKQLLNFQPSYQSSRYSALAPRPSAKWRSSSYNDRGNYQSFQFGLAGPPGPSSMSGYISYNRIAFTTTSISTTTSSLLSTDPVRWLVNQQLFSGAWLLNDKEIKMLTKGKTLSTFTSTITQNRDALSTALAVAVLETKYADQKNLWNAVVAKGRKQLENFGVKNDQIDILINDMKKKL
;
A
#
# COMPACT_ATOMS: atom_id res chain seq x y z
N MET A 1 -15.46 38.09 44.42
CA MET A 1 -14.06 37.63 44.49
C MET A 1 -13.14 38.69 43.92
N ARG A 2 -12.52 39.51 44.78
CA ARG A 2 -11.72 40.67 44.36
C ARG A 2 -10.63 40.90 45.42
N ASN A 3 -9.57 40.08 45.40
CA ASN A 3 -8.33 40.23 46.19
C ASN A 3 -7.23 39.15 45.93
N ASN A 4 -7.16 38.53 44.74
CA ASN A 4 -6.13 37.51 44.43
C ASN A 4 -5.27 37.80 43.16
N PHE A 5 -5.33 39.02 42.62
CA PHE A 5 -4.59 39.39 41.39
C PHE A 5 -3.32 40.22 41.61
N LEU A 6 -2.97 40.59 42.86
CA LEU A 6 -1.83 41.46 43.15
C LEU A 6 -0.54 40.71 43.54
N GLY A 7 -0.61 39.41 43.84
CA GLY A 7 0.55 38.60 44.21
C GLY A 7 1.38 38.05 43.04
N ILE A 8 0.78 37.89 41.86
CA ILE A 8 1.40 37.21 40.72
C ILE A 8 2.24 38.17 39.84
N LEU A 9 1.92 39.47 39.85
CA LEU A 9 2.63 40.47 39.04
C LEU A 9 4.05 40.80 39.57
N ILE A 10 4.33 40.51 40.85
CA ILE A 10 5.62 40.83 41.49
C ILE A 10 6.69 39.75 41.23
N LEU A 11 6.30 38.52 40.90
CA LEU A 11 7.22 37.43 40.60
C LEU A 11 7.77 37.44 39.16
N PHE A 12 7.05 38.03 38.20
CA PHE A 12 7.47 38.06 36.79
C PHE A 12 8.45 39.19 36.42
N LEU A 13 8.60 40.22 37.26
CA LEU A 13 9.59 41.30 37.06
C LEU A 13 10.97 41.01 37.66
N GLY A 14 11.12 39.95 38.46
CA GLY A 14 12.36 39.64 39.20
C GLY A 14 13.42 38.85 38.43
N ILE A 15 13.09 38.21 37.31
CA ILE A 15 13.99 37.26 36.62
C ILE A 15 14.65 37.84 35.35
N LEU A 16 14.15 38.97 34.82
CA LEU A 16 14.67 39.57 33.58
C LEU A 16 15.91 40.48 33.75
N ILE A 17 16.49 40.57 34.96
CA ILE A 17 17.59 41.50 35.30
C ILE A 17 18.88 40.76 35.75
N ILE A 18 19.03 39.46 35.45
CA ILE A 18 20.24 38.68 35.80
C ILE A 18 20.92 38.01 34.58
N VAL A 19 20.80 38.57 33.37
CA VAL A 19 21.73 38.26 32.24
C VAL A 19 22.04 39.49 31.38
N CYS A 20 22.57 40.56 31.98
CA CYS A 20 23.33 41.57 31.23
C CYS A 20 24.34 42.29 32.13
N GLN A 21 25.51 42.61 31.58
CA GLN A 21 26.66 43.26 32.22
C GLN A 21 27.41 42.46 33.29
N SER A 22 28.51 41.82 32.88
CA SER A 22 29.85 42.30 33.28
C SER A 22 30.95 41.65 32.44
N GLN A 23 31.56 42.44 31.55
CA GLN A 23 32.93 42.19 31.11
C GLN A 23 33.87 42.86 32.11
N THR A 24 35.01 42.23 32.46
CA THR A 24 36.38 42.74 32.17
C THR A 24 37.50 42.14 33.05
N THR A 25 38.56 41.63 32.38
CA THR A 25 39.99 41.61 32.83
C THR A 25 40.39 40.85 34.12
N LYS A 26 41.37 39.93 34.11
CA LYS A 26 42.82 40.24 33.99
C LYS A 26 43.72 38.99 33.77
N LYS A 27 44.59 39.10 32.75
CA LYS A 27 46.02 38.72 32.62
C LYS A 27 46.65 37.47 33.32
N SER A 28 47.56 36.86 32.52
CA SER A 28 48.86 36.23 32.85
C SER A 28 48.88 34.68 32.88
N LYS A 29 49.94 33.96 32.43
CA LYS A 29 51.20 34.32 31.71
C LYS A 29 51.89 33.05 31.17
N VAL A 30 52.64 33.13 30.05
CA VAL A 30 53.75 32.21 29.61
C VAL A 30 53.30 30.77 29.24
N SER A 31 53.84 30.00 28.29
CA SER A 31 54.98 29.96 27.33
C SER A 31 54.53 29.12 26.10
N SER A 32 55.08 29.09 24.89
CA SER A 32 56.14 29.80 24.16
C SER A 32 56.26 29.21 22.74
N GLN A 33 56.51 30.08 21.75
CA GLN A 33 57.36 29.84 20.57
C GLN A 33 56.90 29.02 19.33
N ASN A 34 57.06 29.73 18.21
CA ASN A 34 57.54 29.32 16.88
C ASN A 34 56.58 28.57 15.94
N THR A 35 55.91 29.20 14.95
CA THR A 35 56.32 30.06 13.80
C THR A 35 56.62 29.30 12.51
N SER A 36 55.89 29.68 11.45
CA SER A 36 56.29 29.69 10.02
C SER A 36 56.63 28.35 9.33
N SER A 37 56.43 28.16 8.02
CA SER A 37 55.58 28.80 7.00
C SER A 37 55.76 28.01 5.68
N ARG A 38 54.83 28.10 4.72
CA ARG A 38 55.02 28.06 3.23
C ARG A 38 56.09 27.08 2.67
N ARG A 39 55.85 26.28 1.62
CA ARG A 39 55.32 26.68 0.29
C ARG A 39 55.22 25.46 -0.64
N CYS A 40 54.49 25.59 -1.75
CA CYS A 40 54.39 24.61 -2.84
C CYS A 40 55.71 24.45 -3.63
N GLN A 41 55.88 23.32 -4.35
CA GLN A 41 56.23 23.32 -5.79
C GLN A 41 56.10 21.95 -6.51
N LYS A 42 55.69 21.99 -7.78
CA LYS A 42 55.92 20.97 -8.84
C LYS A 42 57.17 21.38 -9.65
N PRO A 43 57.83 20.42 -10.34
CA PRO A 43 57.78 20.33 -11.83
C PRO A 43 57.45 18.88 -12.28
N LYS A 44 56.90 18.52 -13.46
CA LYS A 44 56.99 18.90 -14.90
C LYS A 44 58.07 18.14 -15.73
N ASN A 45 57.58 17.42 -16.76
CA ASN A 45 58.25 16.90 -17.99
C ASN A 45 59.31 15.77 -17.80
N GLY A 46 59.59 14.87 -18.76
CA GLY A 46 58.95 14.55 -20.05
C GLY A 46 59.88 13.80 -21.05
N GLN A 47 59.29 12.97 -21.94
CA GLN A 47 59.82 12.42 -23.22
C GLN A 47 60.73 11.17 -23.33
N HIS A 48 60.47 10.46 -24.43
CA HIS A 48 60.97 9.17 -24.94
C HIS A 48 62.43 9.13 -25.45
N ILE A 49 63.03 7.93 -25.45
CA ILE A 49 63.91 7.39 -26.53
C ILE A 49 63.61 5.88 -26.73
N CYS A 50 63.82 5.32 -27.93
CA CYS A 50 63.54 3.92 -28.32
C CYS A 50 64.79 3.16 -28.85
N PHE A 51 64.63 1.84 -29.10
CA PHE A 51 65.53 0.87 -29.79
C PHE A 51 66.79 0.41 -29.02
N CYS A 52 67.27 -0.86 -29.02
CA CYS A 52 67.22 -1.94 -30.02
C CYS A 52 67.74 -3.30 -29.45
N GLY A 53 67.53 -4.42 -30.17
CA GLY A 53 68.28 -5.70 -30.05
C GLY A 53 67.57 -6.82 -29.28
N LYS A 54 67.06 -7.92 -29.88
CA LYS A 54 67.63 -9.02 -30.74
C LYS A 54 68.09 -10.26 -29.94
N ASN A 55 67.71 -11.44 -30.47
CA ASN A 55 68.27 -12.80 -30.22
C ASN A 55 67.90 -13.46 -28.87
N LYS A 56 67.76 -14.80 -28.74
CA LYS A 56 67.73 -15.95 -29.69
C LYS A 56 67.28 -17.25 -28.96
N THR A 57 66.86 -18.27 -29.73
CA THR A 57 66.99 -19.75 -29.50
C THR A 57 66.54 -20.37 -28.16
N GLU A 58 65.52 -21.23 -28.11
CA GLU A 58 65.49 -22.65 -28.57
C GLU A 58 65.97 -23.63 -27.47
N PHE A 59 65.10 -24.57 -27.06
CA PHE A 59 65.49 -25.97 -26.82
C PHE A 59 64.26 -26.87 -26.75
N ASP A 60 64.23 -27.85 -27.66
CA ASP A 60 63.21 -28.89 -27.78
C ASP A 60 63.72 -30.21 -27.15
N ARG A 61 62.86 -31.24 -27.05
CA ARG A 61 63.09 -32.67 -26.62
C ARG A 61 62.42 -33.07 -25.28
N LEU A 62 61.79 -34.24 -25.11
CA LEU A 62 61.62 -35.44 -25.97
C LEU A 62 60.36 -36.26 -25.56
N LYS A 63 59.87 -37.09 -26.51
CA LYS A 63 59.07 -38.35 -26.43
C LYS A 63 58.80 -38.97 -25.02
N GLY A 64 57.71 -39.71 -24.76
CA GLY A 64 56.68 -40.32 -25.63
C GLY A 64 56.28 -41.72 -25.09
N GLU A 65 55.29 -42.39 -25.72
CA GLU A 65 54.72 -43.73 -25.36
C GLU A 65 53.75 -43.77 -24.14
N LYS A 66 52.71 -44.63 -24.05
CA LYS A 66 51.99 -45.53 -25.00
C LYS A 66 50.58 -45.89 -24.44
N CYS A 67 49.69 -46.39 -25.29
CA CYS A 67 48.34 -46.85 -24.93
C CYS A 67 48.29 -48.24 -24.24
N VAL A 68 47.24 -48.52 -23.47
CA VAL A 68 46.72 -49.87 -23.17
C VAL A 68 45.18 -49.89 -23.25
N LEU A 69 44.61 -50.98 -23.77
CA LEU A 69 43.17 -51.22 -24.01
C LEU A 69 42.54 -52.13 -22.95
N GLY A 70 41.23 -51.98 -22.66
CA GLY A 70 40.47 -52.85 -21.74
C GLY A 70 38.96 -52.92 -22.01
N LYS A 71 38.50 -54.08 -22.50
CA LYS A 71 37.14 -54.47 -22.97
C LYS A 71 35.99 -54.27 -21.95
N ILE A 72 34.82 -53.71 -22.34
CA ILE A 72 33.57 -54.37 -22.85
C ILE A 72 32.86 -55.34 -21.88
N VAL A 73 31.62 -54.99 -21.45
CA VAL A 73 30.43 -55.88 -21.40
C VAL A 73 29.14 -55.05 -21.62
N GLN A 74 28.23 -55.53 -22.49
CA GLN A 74 26.77 -55.30 -22.48
C GLN A 74 26.09 -56.69 -22.66
N PRO A 75 24.79 -56.86 -22.35
CA PRO A 75 23.82 -56.89 -23.47
C PRO A 75 22.36 -56.44 -23.16
N SER A 76 21.68 -55.89 -24.19
CA SER A 76 20.22 -56.05 -24.53
C SER A 76 19.12 -55.63 -23.52
N ALA A 77 17.85 -55.34 -23.85
CA ALA A 77 17.08 -54.86 -25.03
C ALA A 77 15.59 -54.64 -24.54
N GLN A 78 14.56 -54.17 -25.26
CA GLN A 78 14.34 -53.69 -26.64
C GLN A 78 13.04 -52.83 -26.74
N SER A 79 12.73 -52.36 -27.94
CA SER A 79 11.37 -52.11 -28.53
C SER A 79 10.83 -50.67 -28.66
N LYS A 80 10.67 -50.30 -29.94
CA LYS A 80 9.77 -49.35 -30.62
C LYS A 80 9.35 -50.12 -31.91
N PRO A 81 8.16 -49.93 -32.53
CA PRO A 81 7.89 -48.70 -33.28
C PRO A 81 6.40 -48.32 -33.50
N ALA A 82 6.16 -47.13 -34.06
CA ALA A 82 5.33 -46.89 -35.25
C ALA A 82 5.36 -45.39 -35.62
N ALA A 83 5.22 -45.08 -36.91
CA ALA A 83 5.18 -43.70 -37.42
C ALA A 83 4.18 -43.63 -38.58
N LEU A 84 3.60 -42.45 -38.85
CA LEU A 84 2.97 -42.16 -40.13
C LEU A 84 2.96 -40.65 -40.45
N ARG A 85 3.21 -40.33 -41.72
CA ARG A 85 3.28 -39.00 -42.32
C ARG A 85 1.89 -38.45 -42.65
N LEU A 86 1.81 -37.13 -42.93
CA LEU A 86 1.07 -36.48 -44.05
C LEU A 86 1.52 -35.00 -44.08
N THR A 87 2.48 -34.63 -44.94
CA THR A 87 2.30 -33.99 -46.27
C THR A 87 1.70 -32.58 -46.27
N THR A 88 2.47 -31.63 -46.78
CA THR A 88 2.08 -30.24 -47.07
C THR A 88 1.29 -30.09 -48.37
N LYS A 89 0.38 -29.11 -48.42
CA LYS A 89 0.05 -28.32 -49.62
C LYS A 89 -0.58 -26.98 -49.21
N PRO A 90 -0.27 -25.85 -49.86
CA PRO A 90 -0.82 -24.55 -49.52
C PRO A 90 -2.16 -24.31 -50.21
N ILE A 91 -3.02 -23.48 -49.60
CA ILE A 91 -4.18 -22.88 -50.26
C ILE A 91 -3.85 -21.40 -50.47
N HIS A 92 -3.67 -21.00 -51.73
CA HIS A 92 -3.75 -19.60 -52.12
C HIS A 92 -5.19 -19.12 -51.93
N GLN A 93 -5.40 -18.00 -51.25
CA GLN A 93 -6.51 -17.11 -51.57
C GLN A 93 -6.00 -15.67 -51.70
N SER A 94 -6.59 -14.97 -52.66
CA SER A 94 -6.11 -13.75 -53.27
C SER A 94 -6.22 -12.53 -52.36
N ALA A 95 -5.26 -11.62 -52.50
CA ALA A 95 -5.45 -10.23 -52.09
C ALA A 95 -6.68 -9.61 -52.78
N ARG A 96 -7.37 -8.74 -52.04
CA ARG A 96 -8.15 -7.63 -52.58
C ARG A 96 -7.71 -6.37 -51.85
N ASP A 97 -7.18 -5.43 -52.60
CA ASP A 97 -7.01 -4.05 -52.14
C ASP A 97 -8.38 -3.39 -52.10
N ASP A 98 -8.79 -2.92 -50.93
CA ASP A 98 -9.87 -1.94 -50.79
C ASP A 98 -9.34 -0.77 -49.93
N ASN A 99 -9.08 0.35 -50.60
CA ASN A 99 -8.65 1.60 -49.96
C ASN A 99 -9.86 2.28 -49.29
N GLU A 100 -10.01 2.14 -47.98
CA GLU A 100 -10.90 3.01 -47.20
C GLU A 100 -10.16 4.03 -46.33
N LYS A 101 -10.74 5.22 -46.31
CA LYS A 101 -10.12 6.47 -45.84
C LYS A 101 -9.90 6.47 -44.33
N LEU A 102 -8.70 6.89 -43.93
CA LEU A 102 -8.41 7.34 -42.58
C LEU A 102 -9.34 8.51 -42.18
N LEU A 103 -10.35 8.24 -41.35
CA LEU A 103 -10.86 9.23 -40.40
C LEU A 103 -10.21 8.98 -39.04
N GLY A 104 -9.89 10.07 -38.33
CA GLY A 104 -9.12 10.01 -37.10
C GLY A 104 -9.86 9.29 -35.97
N CYS A 105 -9.30 8.16 -35.54
CA CYS A 105 -9.47 7.65 -34.19
C CYS A 105 -8.06 7.48 -33.60
N SER A 106 -7.83 8.02 -32.40
CA SER A 106 -6.59 7.82 -31.64
C SER A 106 -6.55 6.39 -31.06
N GLY A 107 -6.50 5.41 -31.95
CA GLY A 107 -6.38 4.00 -31.60
C GLY A 107 -4.96 3.69 -31.15
N LEU A 108 -4.85 2.81 -30.15
CA LEU A 108 -3.59 2.24 -29.70
C LEU A 108 -2.87 1.59 -30.88
N ILE A 109 -1.79 2.21 -31.37
CA ILE A 109 -0.87 1.57 -32.33
C ILE A 109 -0.02 0.56 -31.54
N PHE A 110 -0.62 -0.59 -31.25
CA PHE A 110 0.16 -1.78 -30.94
C PHE A 110 0.85 -2.21 -32.24
N LYS A 111 2.06 -1.71 -32.49
CA LYS A 111 2.90 -2.22 -33.58
C LYS A 111 3.11 -3.71 -33.32
N PRO A 112 2.63 -4.61 -34.19
CA PRO A 112 3.05 -6.00 -34.12
C PRO A 112 4.53 -5.99 -34.49
N SER A 113 5.41 -6.27 -33.52
CA SER A 113 6.82 -6.48 -33.81
C SER A 113 6.94 -7.58 -34.86
N THR A 114 7.59 -7.27 -35.98
CA THR A 114 7.89 -8.27 -37.00
C THR A 114 8.81 -9.32 -36.39
N ASP A 115 8.75 -10.58 -36.84
CA ASP A 115 9.53 -11.65 -36.21
C ASP A 115 11.06 -11.44 -36.28
N GLU A 116 11.56 -10.52 -37.12
CA GLU A 116 12.97 -10.12 -37.15
C GLU A 116 13.36 -9.14 -36.02
N ASP A 117 12.45 -8.26 -35.58
CA ASP A 117 12.68 -7.37 -34.42
C ASP A 117 12.65 -8.13 -33.08
N ARG A 118 12.11 -9.35 -33.06
CA ARG A 118 11.84 -10.13 -31.83
C ARG A 118 13.04 -10.83 -31.20
N LYS A 119 14.27 -10.58 -31.67
CA LYS A 119 15.50 -10.97 -30.95
C LYS A 119 15.97 -9.89 -29.95
N ALA A 120 15.03 -9.31 -29.21
CA ALA A 120 15.35 -8.56 -28.00
C ALA A 120 15.88 -9.55 -26.93
N TYR A 121 17.20 -9.67 -26.83
CA TYR A 121 17.86 -10.53 -25.84
C TYR A 121 17.49 -10.08 -24.42
N VAL A 122 16.75 -10.91 -23.69
CA VAL A 122 16.43 -10.67 -22.27
C VAL A 122 17.61 -11.11 -21.41
N PRO A 123 18.27 -10.19 -20.65
CA PRO A 123 19.43 -10.54 -19.85
C PRO A 123 19.06 -11.36 -18.62
N LEU A 124 17.99 -10.98 -17.90
CA LEU A 124 17.51 -11.68 -16.70
C LEU A 124 16.97 -13.08 -17.05
N ARG A 125 17.37 -14.11 -16.28
CA ARG A 125 17.06 -15.53 -16.51
C ARG A 125 16.32 -16.19 -15.36
N ASN A 126 16.61 -15.80 -14.12
CA ASN A 126 16.03 -16.39 -12.94
C ASN A 126 15.96 -15.38 -11.79
N VAL A 127 14.94 -15.49 -10.96
CA VAL A 127 14.80 -14.74 -9.71
C VAL A 127 14.57 -15.75 -8.59
N SER A 128 15.26 -15.61 -7.47
CA SER A 128 15.07 -16.45 -6.30
C SER A 128 15.05 -15.63 -5.02
N VAL A 129 14.01 -15.81 -4.21
CA VAL A 129 13.81 -15.10 -2.94
C VAL A 129 13.88 -16.08 -1.79
N GLU A 130 14.69 -15.78 -0.80
CA GLU A 130 14.79 -16.50 0.47
C GLU A 130 14.51 -15.52 1.62
N ALA A 131 13.52 -15.79 2.46
CA ALA A 131 13.09 -14.91 3.53
C ALA A 131 13.12 -15.59 4.90
N TRP A 132 13.66 -14.90 5.90
CA TRP A 132 13.71 -15.31 7.30
C TRP A 132 12.82 -14.39 8.12
N ILE A 133 11.66 -14.88 8.57
CA ILE A 133 10.62 -14.08 9.22
C ILE A 133 10.66 -14.34 10.73
N ASP A 134 10.85 -13.28 11.53
CA ASP A 134 10.84 -13.32 12.98
C ASP A 134 9.85 -12.27 13.51
N SER A 135 8.71 -12.75 14.00
CA SER A 135 7.61 -11.91 14.51
C SER A 135 7.15 -10.86 13.48
N PHE A 136 7.48 -9.58 13.66
CA PHE A 136 7.05 -8.46 12.79
C PHE A 136 8.13 -7.93 11.84
N ALA A 137 9.24 -8.66 11.69
CA ALA A 137 10.31 -8.33 10.76
C ALA A 137 10.69 -9.53 9.88
N ALA A 138 11.16 -9.26 8.68
CA ALA A 138 11.78 -10.26 7.81
C ALA A 138 13.15 -9.79 7.30
N ASP A 139 14.14 -10.68 7.29
CA ASP A 139 15.40 -10.53 6.53
C ASP A 139 15.26 -11.32 5.22
N VAL A 140 15.44 -10.64 4.09
CA VAL A 140 15.14 -11.18 2.77
C VAL A 140 16.37 -11.07 1.87
N THR A 141 16.73 -12.21 1.29
CA THR A 141 17.75 -12.33 0.24
C THR A 141 17.06 -12.51 -1.11
N LEU A 142 17.22 -11.51 -1.97
CA LEU A 142 16.76 -11.52 -3.37
C LEU A 142 17.97 -11.77 -4.27
N THR A 143 17.98 -12.88 -5.00
CA THR A 143 19.02 -13.22 -5.96
C THR A 143 18.45 -13.18 -7.38
N GLN A 144 19.16 -12.52 -8.29
CA GLN A 144 18.78 -12.31 -9.69
C GLN A 144 19.92 -12.78 -10.59
N VAL A 145 19.62 -13.57 -11.62
CA VAL A 145 20.63 -14.18 -12.50
C VAL A 145 20.52 -13.59 -13.89
N PHE A 146 21.54 -12.86 -14.32
CA PHE A 146 21.64 -12.23 -15.63
C PHE A 146 22.61 -13.01 -16.51
N PHE A 147 22.34 -13.13 -17.82
CA PHE A 147 23.20 -13.84 -18.76
C PHE A 147 23.34 -13.06 -20.07
N ASN A 148 24.57 -12.75 -20.47
CA ASN A 148 24.84 -12.12 -21.76
C ASN A 148 24.95 -13.18 -22.86
N GLN A 149 23.98 -13.18 -23.78
CA GLN A 149 23.92 -14.08 -24.95
C GLN A 149 24.53 -13.46 -26.22
N GLU A 150 25.08 -12.26 -26.14
CA GLU A 150 25.63 -11.52 -27.28
C GLU A 150 27.15 -11.67 -27.38
N GLU A 151 27.70 -11.38 -28.56
CA GLU A 151 29.14 -11.45 -28.85
C GLU A 151 29.91 -10.23 -28.31
N ASN A 152 29.22 -9.21 -27.79
CA ASN A 152 29.79 -7.98 -27.24
C ASN A 152 29.42 -7.81 -25.76
N ASN A 153 30.19 -6.98 -25.05
CA ASN A 153 29.83 -6.57 -23.70
C ASN A 153 28.45 -5.88 -23.70
N ILE A 154 27.65 -6.11 -22.67
CA ILE A 154 26.37 -5.40 -22.47
C ILE A 154 26.37 -4.64 -21.14
N GLU A 155 25.58 -3.58 -21.09
CA GLU A 155 25.12 -3.01 -19.83
C GLU A 155 23.68 -3.46 -19.60
N ALA A 156 23.44 -4.30 -18.59
CA ALA A 156 22.09 -4.73 -18.25
C ALA A 156 21.49 -3.77 -17.21
N ILE A 157 20.34 -3.18 -17.54
CA ILE A 157 19.55 -2.35 -16.63
C ILE A 157 18.28 -3.12 -16.27
N TYR A 158 17.96 -3.18 -14.98
CA TYR A 158 16.73 -3.77 -14.47
C TYR A 158 16.11 -2.91 -13.38
N VAL A 159 14.78 -2.80 -13.42
CA VAL A 159 13.99 -2.09 -12.42
C VAL A 159 13.01 -3.07 -11.79
N PHE A 160 12.96 -3.08 -10.46
CA PHE A 160 12.14 -4.01 -9.69
C PHE A 160 11.61 -3.32 -8.42
N PRO A 161 10.48 -3.79 -7.88
CA PRO A 161 9.90 -3.22 -6.68
C PRO A 161 10.51 -3.84 -5.41
N ILE A 162 10.55 -3.06 -4.33
CA ILE A 162 10.67 -3.55 -2.94
C ILE A 162 9.69 -2.71 -2.10
N GLU A 163 9.10 -3.27 -1.05
CA GLU A 163 8.16 -2.53 -0.19
C GLU A 163 8.77 -1.25 0.38
N GLU A 164 7.95 -0.20 0.53
CA GLU A 164 8.44 1.16 0.84
C GLU A 164 9.16 1.24 2.19
N ASN A 165 8.78 0.40 3.16
CA ASN A 165 9.36 0.30 4.50
C ASN A 165 10.59 -0.63 4.57
N ALA A 166 11.03 -1.20 3.45
CA ALA A 166 12.21 -2.04 3.41
C ALA A 166 13.53 -1.24 3.45
N ALA A 167 14.55 -1.83 4.08
CA ALA A 167 15.90 -1.29 4.21
C ALA A 167 16.90 -2.24 3.54
N VAL A 168 17.31 -1.91 2.30
CA VAL A 168 18.35 -2.66 1.57
C VAL A 168 19.72 -2.37 2.19
N TYR A 169 20.44 -3.41 2.60
CA TYR A 169 21.69 -3.28 3.37
C TYR A 169 22.90 -3.99 2.74
N SER A 170 22.69 -4.77 1.68
CA SER A 170 23.75 -5.52 1.00
C SER A 170 23.45 -5.64 -0.49
N PHE A 171 24.46 -5.41 -1.32
CA PHE A 171 24.43 -5.60 -2.76
C PHE A 171 25.76 -6.21 -3.20
N THR A 172 25.69 -7.37 -3.86
CA THR A 172 26.86 -8.10 -4.35
C THR A 172 26.57 -8.67 -5.73
N ALA A 173 27.59 -8.78 -6.57
CA ALA A 173 27.49 -9.39 -7.89
C ALA A 173 28.62 -10.40 -8.09
N GLN A 174 28.28 -11.60 -8.52
CA GLN A 174 29.24 -12.65 -8.85
C GLN A 174 29.25 -12.91 -10.36
N ILE A 175 30.43 -12.87 -10.97
CA ILE A 175 30.65 -13.20 -12.38
C ILE A 175 31.77 -14.24 -12.46
N ASP A 176 31.46 -15.42 -13.01
CA ASP A 176 32.29 -16.63 -12.86
C ASP A 176 32.67 -16.85 -11.37
N ASP A 177 33.97 -16.99 -11.08
CA ASP A 177 34.53 -17.18 -9.74
C ASP A 177 34.81 -15.85 -8.99
N ARG A 178 34.43 -14.70 -9.57
CA ARG A 178 34.76 -13.36 -9.02
C ARG A 178 33.55 -12.74 -8.35
N THR A 179 33.72 -12.28 -7.11
CA THR A 179 32.68 -11.56 -6.36
C THR A 179 33.04 -10.08 -6.23
N ILE A 180 32.17 -9.23 -6.78
CA ILE A 180 32.19 -7.78 -6.62
C ILE A 180 31.25 -7.44 -5.45
N THR A 181 31.83 -7.10 -4.30
CA THR A 181 31.06 -6.57 -3.16
C THR A 181 30.87 -5.07 -3.35
N ALA A 182 29.63 -4.61 -3.46
CA ALA A 182 29.36 -3.18 -3.60
C ALA A 182 29.41 -2.48 -2.23
N THR A 183 29.88 -1.24 -2.24
CA THR A 183 30.01 -0.38 -1.05
C THR A 183 28.99 0.74 -1.11
N LEU A 184 28.34 1.04 0.02
CA LEU A 184 27.39 2.14 0.10
C LEU A 184 28.15 3.47 0.18
N LYS A 185 27.83 4.39 -0.75
CA LYS A 185 28.43 5.73 -0.83
C LYS A 185 27.34 6.79 -1.05
N GLU A 186 27.70 8.07 -0.91
CA GLU A 186 26.86 9.16 -1.40
C GLU A 186 26.55 8.94 -2.89
N LYS A 187 25.30 9.16 -3.29
CA LYS A 187 24.78 8.76 -4.61
C LYS A 187 25.61 9.31 -5.79
N LYS A 188 26.00 10.59 -5.74
CA LYS A 188 26.83 11.21 -6.79
C LYS A 188 28.20 10.54 -6.92
N VAL A 189 28.87 10.28 -5.78
CA VAL A 189 30.19 9.62 -5.75
C VAL A 189 30.09 8.19 -6.31
N ALA A 190 29.01 7.47 -5.98
CA ALA A 190 28.74 6.14 -6.51
C ALA A 190 28.47 6.14 -8.02
N GLU A 191 27.70 7.11 -8.51
CA GLU A 191 27.40 7.30 -9.93
C GLU A 191 28.67 7.66 -10.72
N GLU A 192 29.49 8.60 -10.23
CA GLU A 192 30.78 9.00 -10.85
C GLU A 192 31.80 7.85 -10.88
N GLU A 193 31.85 7.02 -9.84
CA GLU A 193 32.73 5.84 -9.76
C GLU A 193 32.32 4.74 -10.75
N TYR A 194 31.01 4.46 -10.84
CA TYR A 194 30.46 3.55 -11.84
C TYR A 194 30.76 4.02 -13.26
N ASP A 195 30.41 5.27 -13.58
CA ASP A 195 30.66 5.92 -14.87
C ASP A 195 32.14 5.85 -15.29
N SER A 196 33.04 6.07 -14.32
CA SER A 196 34.49 6.03 -14.54
C SER A 196 34.98 4.61 -14.84
N ALA A 197 34.43 3.59 -14.18
CA ALA A 197 34.73 2.19 -14.44
C ALA A 197 34.23 1.74 -15.82
N ILE A 198 33.01 2.12 -16.21
CA ILE A 198 32.46 1.79 -17.54
C ILE A 198 33.28 2.44 -18.66
N LYS A 199 33.69 3.71 -18.51
CA LYS A 199 34.61 4.40 -19.43
C LYS A 199 35.98 3.73 -19.56
N GLN A 200 36.42 3.02 -18.52
CA GLN A 200 37.66 2.23 -18.50
C GLN A 200 37.48 0.78 -18.98
N GLY A 201 36.26 0.37 -19.37
CA GLY A 201 35.95 -1.00 -19.79
C GLY A 201 36.01 -2.03 -18.65
N GLN A 202 35.93 -1.57 -17.39
CA GLN A 202 35.86 -2.44 -16.22
C GLN A 202 34.42 -2.88 -15.97
N THR A 203 34.24 -4.11 -15.46
CA THR A 203 32.96 -4.54 -14.92
C THR A 203 32.63 -3.70 -13.69
N ALA A 204 31.43 -3.14 -13.63
CA ALA A 204 30.93 -2.45 -12.46
C ALA A 204 29.44 -2.73 -12.25
N VAL A 205 29.00 -2.59 -11.01
CA VAL A 205 27.60 -2.70 -10.61
C VAL A 205 27.18 -1.51 -9.77
N LEU A 206 25.98 -1.01 -10.03
CA LEU A 206 25.36 0.11 -9.32
C LEU A 206 23.93 -0.26 -8.94
N MET A 207 23.55 -0.01 -7.68
CA MET A 207 22.16 -0.11 -7.21
C MET A 207 21.73 1.21 -6.58
N ARG A 208 20.60 1.75 -7.04
CA ARG A 208 20.04 3.03 -6.59
C ARG A 208 18.54 2.93 -6.33
N GLN A 209 18.07 3.65 -5.32
CA GLN A 209 16.65 3.92 -5.10
C GLN A 209 16.24 5.16 -5.91
N SER A 210 15.01 5.17 -6.42
CA SER A 210 14.40 6.35 -7.03
C SER A 210 14.13 7.44 -6.00
N LYS A 211 14.35 8.71 -6.40
CA LYS A 211 13.98 9.90 -5.58
C LYS A 211 12.49 10.24 -5.67
N LYS A 212 11.81 9.78 -6.72
CA LYS A 212 10.39 10.06 -6.94
C LYS A 212 9.49 8.96 -6.38
N THR A 213 9.99 7.72 -6.34
CA THR A 213 9.18 6.51 -6.20
C THR A 213 9.85 5.55 -5.21
N LEU A 214 9.51 5.65 -3.92
CA LEU A 214 10.24 4.98 -2.83
C LEU A 214 10.22 3.44 -2.91
N ASP A 215 9.24 2.87 -3.62
CA ASP A 215 9.06 1.45 -3.91
C ASP A 215 9.97 0.92 -5.03
N THR A 216 10.63 1.81 -5.79
CA THR A 216 11.29 1.46 -7.07
C THR A 216 12.80 1.48 -6.95
N PHE A 217 13.44 0.38 -7.34
CA PHE A 217 14.88 0.20 -7.30
C PHE A 217 15.43 -0.14 -8.68
N THR A 218 16.55 0.48 -9.04
CA THR A 218 17.23 0.30 -10.33
C THR A 218 18.61 -0.30 -10.10
N ILE A 219 18.94 -1.36 -10.84
CA ILE A 219 20.27 -1.97 -10.90
C ILE A 219 20.83 -1.81 -12.32
N ASN A 220 22.09 -1.39 -12.39
CA ASN A 220 22.91 -1.44 -13.59
C ASN A 220 24.05 -2.46 -13.39
N ILE A 221 24.25 -3.33 -14.37
CA ILE A 221 25.38 -4.26 -14.47
C ILE A 221 26.13 -3.91 -15.75
N GLY A 222 27.19 -3.12 -15.62
CA GLY A 222 27.96 -2.61 -16.76
C GLY A 222 29.09 -3.54 -17.18
N ALA A 223 29.37 -3.54 -18.48
CA ALA A 223 30.40 -4.34 -19.14
C ALA A 223 30.32 -5.87 -18.89
N LEU A 224 29.10 -6.42 -18.73
CA LEU A 224 28.89 -7.87 -18.59
C LEU A 224 29.42 -8.61 -19.83
N PRO A 225 30.45 -9.48 -19.72
CA PRO A 225 31.12 -10.03 -20.90
C PRO A 225 30.29 -11.07 -21.68
N PRO A 226 30.60 -11.28 -22.97
CA PRO A 226 29.98 -12.30 -23.83
C PRO A 226 29.94 -13.70 -23.20
N GLY A 227 28.76 -14.35 -23.23
CA GLY A 227 28.58 -15.71 -22.75
C GLY A 227 28.75 -15.88 -21.23
N LYS A 228 28.68 -14.78 -20.44
CA LYS A 228 28.85 -14.82 -18.98
C LYS A 228 27.55 -14.63 -18.21
N GLU A 229 27.47 -15.34 -17.08
CA GLU A 229 26.44 -15.18 -16.06
C GLU A 229 26.91 -14.18 -15.00
N CYS A 230 26.01 -13.28 -14.60
CA CYS A 230 26.14 -12.43 -13.41
C CYS A 230 25.03 -12.79 -12.43
N ARG A 231 25.39 -13.33 -11.26
CA ARG A 231 24.48 -13.56 -10.14
C ARG A 231 24.55 -12.37 -9.20
N VAL A 232 23.53 -11.53 -9.26
CA VAL A 232 23.31 -10.44 -8.30
C VAL A 232 22.62 -10.98 -7.06
N LYS A 233 23.12 -10.64 -5.87
CA LYS A 233 22.49 -10.91 -4.58
C LYS A 233 22.30 -9.60 -3.83
N ILE A 234 21.03 -9.30 -3.54
CA ILE A 234 20.55 -8.15 -2.79
C ILE A 234 20.02 -8.68 -1.45
N GLN A 235 20.29 -7.97 -0.35
CA GLN A 235 19.69 -8.30 0.94
C GLN A 235 19.06 -7.07 1.57
N TYR A 236 17.85 -7.24 2.09
CA TYR A 236 17.07 -6.19 2.72
C TYR A 236 16.30 -6.72 3.92
N VAL A 237 16.01 -5.85 4.88
CA VAL A 237 15.03 -6.16 5.93
C VAL A 237 13.74 -5.41 5.68
N THR A 238 12.60 -5.95 6.09
CA THR A 238 11.29 -5.27 5.98
C THR A 238 10.46 -5.44 7.25
N GLU A 239 9.68 -4.41 7.57
CA GLU A 239 8.56 -4.50 8.50
C GLU A 239 7.44 -5.35 7.86
N LEU A 240 6.64 -6.01 8.71
CA LEU A 240 5.46 -6.82 8.34
C LEU A 240 4.22 -6.23 9.00
N ASP A 241 3.06 -6.23 8.34
CA ASP A 241 1.81 -5.67 8.90
C ASP A 241 1.07 -6.67 9.79
N LEU A 242 0.21 -6.17 10.70
CA LEU A 242 -0.80 -6.99 11.38
C LEU A 242 -2.17 -6.66 10.78
N ILE A 243 -2.80 -7.67 10.17
CA ILE A 243 -4.10 -7.57 9.53
C ILE A 243 -5.16 -8.14 10.49
N ASP A 244 -6.25 -7.40 10.69
CA ASP A 244 -7.43 -7.81 11.47
C ASP A 244 -7.11 -8.32 12.87
N GLY A 245 -6.08 -7.74 13.50
CA GLY A 245 -5.58 -8.12 14.83
C GLY A 245 -5.04 -9.56 14.97
N SER A 246 -5.02 -10.35 13.89
CA SER A 246 -4.90 -11.81 13.97
C SER A 246 -3.99 -12.46 12.93
N SER A 247 -3.54 -11.77 11.89
CA SER A 247 -2.62 -12.35 10.89
C SER A 247 -1.46 -11.41 10.56
N ILE A 248 -0.22 -11.90 10.64
CA ILE A 248 0.98 -11.15 10.22
C ILE A 248 1.15 -11.34 8.72
N ARG A 249 1.21 -10.25 7.96
CA ARG A 249 1.34 -10.29 6.50
C ARG A 249 2.75 -9.94 6.04
N PHE A 250 3.35 -10.85 5.28
CA PHE A 250 4.58 -10.64 4.52
C PHE A 250 4.28 -10.54 3.03
N VAL A 251 4.84 -9.53 2.37
CA VAL A 251 4.66 -9.28 0.94
C VAL A 251 6.01 -9.22 0.25
N VAL A 252 6.14 -9.97 -0.86
CA VAL A 252 7.20 -9.75 -1.85
C VAL A 252 6.54 -9.18 -3.10
N PRO A 253 6.68 -7.87 -3.37
CA PRO A 253 6.13 -7.28 -4.58
C PRO A 253 6.88 -7.84 -5.78
N THR A 254 6.15 -8.17 -6.85
CA THR A 254 6.75 -8.72 -8.09
C THR A 254 6.41 -7.89 -9.31
N THR A 255 5.41 -7.02 -9.21
CA THR A 255 4.90 -6.19 -10.31
C THR A 255 5.17 -4.71 -10.03
N ILE A 256 5.58 -3.96 -11.06
CA ILE A 256 5.54 -2.50 -11.02
C ILE A 256 4.37 -2.06 -11.88
N ALA A 257 3.41 -1.37 -11.28
CA ALA A 257 2.29 -0.80 -12.01
C ALA A 257 2.80 0.23 -13.05
N PRO A 258 2.37 0.17 -14.32
CA PRO A 258 2.66 1.23 -15.28
C PRO A 258 2.17 2.58 -14.79
N ARG A 259 3.05 3.58 -14.82
CA ARG A 259 2.74 4.95 -14.38
C ARG A 259 2.34 5.77 -15.60
N TYR A 260 1.11 6.29 -15.61
CA TYR A 260 0.61 7.12 -16.70
C TYR A 260 1.16 8.55 -16.57
N ASN A 261 1.70 9.09 -17.67
CA ASN A 261 2.14 10.47 -17.74
C ASN A 261 1.26 11.25 -18.75
N PRO A 262 0.21 11.96 -18.32
CA PRO A 262 -0.68 12.69 -19.21
C PRO A 262 0.02 13.82 -19.97
N SER A 263 1.06 14.45 -19.40
CA SER A 263 1.88 15.46 -20.10
C SER A 263 2.61 14.90 -21.32
N LEU A 264 2.75 13.58 -21.41
CA LEU A 264 3.32 12.86 -22.56
C LEU A 264 2.28 12.00 -23.30
N GLY A 265 1.05 11.89 -22.80
CA GLY A 265 -0.02 11.07 -23.37
C GLY A 265 0.23 9.55 -23.39
N HIS A 266 1.20 9.04 -22.62
CA HIS A 266 1.54 7.61 -22.61
C HIS A 266 2.10 7.10 -21.26
N LEU A 267 2.22 5.78 -21.15
CA LEU A 267 2.84 5.10 -19.99
C LEU A 267 4.35 5.34 -19.97
N GLN A 268 4.87 5.77 -18.83
CA GLN A 268 6.30 5.99 -18.63
C GLN A 268 6.93 4.81 -17.87
N SER A 269 8.05 4.29 -18.38
CA SER A 269 8.89 3.34 -17.65
C SER A 269 9.36 3.95 -16.32
N PRO A 270 9.48 3.20 -15.21
CA PRO A 270 9.87 3.79 -13.94
C PRO A 270 11.31 4.32 -14.03
N ASP A 271 11.58 5.43 -13.32
CA ASP A 271 12.91 6.06 -13.23
C ASP A 271 13.53 6.38 -14.61
N ASN A 272 12.67 6.64 -15.62
CA ASN A 272 13.01 6.92 -17.02
C ASN A 272 13.94 5.88 -17.68
N THR A 273 13.85 4.62 -17.24
CA THR A 273 14.78 3.56 -17.67
C THR A 273 14.50 2.98 -19.06
N ASN A 274 13.48 3.44 -19.80
CA ASN A 274 13.04 2.88 -21.09
C ASN A 274 12.70 1.37 -21.05
N SER A 275 12.48 0.82 -19.86
CA SER A 275 12.12 -0.59 -19.67
C SER A 275 10.71 -0.86 -20.17
N GLU A 276 10.57 -1.83 -21.09
CA GLU A 276 9.27 -2.21 -21.65
C GLU A 276 8.41 -2.97 -20.64
N TYR A 277 7.10 -2.69 -20.61
CA TYR A 277 6.12 -3.44 -19.82
C TYR A 277 5.56 -4.62 -20.63
N VAL A 278 5.58 -5.84 -20.07
CA VAL A 278 5.15 -7.07 -20.75
C VAL A 278 4.18 -7.90 -19.91
N GLN A 279 3.18 -8.52 -20.55
CA GLN A 279 2.22 -9.43 -19.89
C GLN A 279 2.86 -10.72 -19.38
N LYS A 280 3.96 -11.16 -20.04
CA LYS A 280 4.68 -12.38 -19.72
C LYS A 280 6.17 -12.20 -19.93
N THR A 281 6.97 -12.57 -18.93
CA THR A 281 8.43 -12.62 -19.03
C THR A 281 8.92 -14.04 -19.39
N PRO A 282 10.14 -14.18 -19.93
CA PRO A 282 10.74 -15.48 -20.25
C PRO A 282 11.47 -16.14 -19.06
N TYR A 283 11.36 -15.57 -17.86
CA TYR A 283 11.97 -16.04 -16.63
C TYR A 283 10.92 -16.30 -15.55
N SER A 284 11.30 -17.03 -14.50
CA SER A 284 10.43 -17.38 -13.38
C SER A 284 11.06 -17.05 -12.04
N MET A 285 10.24 -17.08 -10.99
CA MET A 285 10.66 -16.94 -9.60
C MET A 285 10.64 -18.29 -8.86
N TRP A 286 11.67 -18.51 -8.05
CA TRP A 286 11.66 -19.44 -6.92
C TRP A 286 11.50 -18.64 -5.61
N PHE A 287 10.74 -19.15 -4.66
CA PHE A 287 10.54 -18.48 -3.37
C PHE A 287 10.57 -19.50 -2.23
N GLN A 288 11.26 -19.13 -1.16
CA GLN A 288 11.35 -19.85 0.09
C GLN A 288 11.20 -18.87 1.25
N ALA A 289 10.37 -19.20 2.22
CA ALA A 289 10.30 -18.48 3.50
C ALA A 289 10.48 -19.44 4.67
N HIS A 290 11.14 -18.96 5.71
CA HIS A 290 11.39 -19.62 6.99
C HIS A 290 10.74 -18.78 8.09
N VAL A 291 9.51 -19.11 8.46
CA VAL A 291 8.77 -18.42 9.52
C VAL A 291 9.23 -18.98 10.87
N LEU A 292 10.01 -18.22 11.62
CA LEU A 292 10.55 -18.66 12.90
C LEU A 292 9.46 -18.80 13.96
N ARG A 293 9.56 -19.88 14.74
CA ARG A 293 8.67 -20.19 15.86
C ARG A 293 9.37 -19.80 17.15
N ASN A 294 8.83 -18.83 17.87
CA ASN A 294 9.34 -18.38 19.17
C ASN A 294 8.30 -18.63 20.28
N GLU A 295 8.72 -18.50 21.55
CA GLU A 295 7.84 -18.73 22.69
C GLU A 295 6.81 -17.60 22.92
N GLN A 296 7.02 -16.44 22.29
CA GLN A 296 6.14 -15.28 22.44
C GLN A 296 4.82 -15.47 21.66
N TYR A 297 4.86 -16.03 20.45
CA TYR A 297 3.67 -16.23 19.60
C TYR A 297 3.54 -17.66 19.08
N LYS A 298 2.41 -18.30 19.41
CA LYS A 298 2.02 -19.58 18.82
C LYS A 298 1.35 -19.35 17.47
N ILE A 299 2.09 -19.53 16.38
CA ILE A 299 1.52 -19.54 15.03
C ILE A 299 0.48 -20.68 14.92
N THR A 300 -0.69 -20.38 14.35
CA THR A 300 -1.80 -21.33 14.16
C THR A 300 -1.80 -21.91 12.76
N GLN A 301 -1.59 -21.07 11.75
CA GLN A 301 -1.56 -21.42 10.33
C GLN A 301 -0.60 -20.48 9.58
N VAL A 302 -0.09 -20.95 8.44
CA VAL A 302 0.58 -20.09 7.46
C VAL A 302 -0.05 -20.40 6.11
N ALA A 303 -0.55 -19.38 5.44
CA ALA A 303 -1.25 -19.48 4.16
C ALA A 303 -0.71 -18.45 3.16
N ASN A 304 -0.90 -18.70 1.87
CA ASN A 304 -0.57 -17.73 0.83
C ASN A 304 -1.83 -17.39 0.04
N LEU A 305 -2.18 -16.11 0.00
CA LEU A 305 -3.39 -15.62 -0.66
C LEU A 305 -3.26 -15.51 -2.19
N SER A 306 -2.03 -15.54 -2.69
CA SER A 306 -1.67 -15.29 -4.11
C SER A 306 -1.37 -16.56 -4.91
N HIS A 307 -0.78 -17.57 -4.27
CA HIS A 307 -0.27 -18.78 -4.94
C HIS A 307 -0.45 -20.02 -4.06
N ALA A 308 -0.65 -21.18 -4.68
CA ALA A 308 -0.67 -22.47 -3.98
C ALA A 308 0.74 -22.81 -3.44
N VAL A 309 0.87 -22.94 -2.11
CA VAL A 309 2.14 -23.16 -1.41
C VAL A 309 2.34 -24.60 -0.97
N ASN A 310 3.60 -25.05 -0.98
CA ASN A 310 4.03 -26.20 -0.19
C ASN A 310 4.49 -25.70 1.18
N VAL A 311 3.87 -26.21 2.25
CA VAL A 311 4.21 -25.85 3.64
C VAL A 311 4.70 -27.08 4.39
N SER A 312 5.88 -26.98 5.00
CA SER A 312 6.45 -28.01 5.90
C SER A 312 6.76 -27.39 7.26
N MET A 313 6.31 -28.01 8.34
CA MET A 313 6.54 -27.52 9.70
C MET A 313 7.67 -28.27 10.39
N SER A 314 8.63 -27.53 10.93
CA SER A 314 9.67 -28.02 11.84
C SER A 314 9.37 -27.58 13.29
N PRO A 315 10.12 -28.06 14.30
CA PRO A 315 10.00 -27.56 15.67
C PRO A 315 10.36 -26.07 15.82
N LYS A 316 11.24 -25.54 14.96
CA LYS A 316 11.80 -24.17 15.06
C LYS A 316 11.30 -23.21 13.98
N SER A 317 10.75 -23.72 12.89
CA SER A 317 10.29 -22.94 11.73
C SER A 317 9.02 -23.54 11.12
N ILE A 318 8.30 -22.73 10.36
CA ILE A 318 7.38 -23.18 9.32
C ILE A 318 7.98 -22.74 8.00
N ASP A 319 8.35 -23.71 7.17
CA ASP A 319 9.05 -23.49 5.91
C ASP A 319 8.02 -23.54 4.77
N VAL A 320 8.02 -22.50 3.93
CA VAL A 320 7.05 -22.30 2.85
C VAL A 320 7.80 -22.17 1.53
N SER A 321 7.43 -22.97 0.51
CA SER A 321 8.15 -23.02 -0.76
C SER A 321 7.24 -22.94 -1.99
N LEU A 322 7.77 -22.30 -3.03
CA LEU A 322 7.13 -22.04 -4.31
C LEU A 322 8.18 -22.11 -5.44
N GLN A 323 7.79 -22.66 -6.60
CA GLN A 323 8.70 -22.82 -7.74
C GLN A 323 7.99 -22.51 -9.06
N GLY A 324 8.72 -21.93 -10.03
CA GLY A 324 8.20 -21.68 -11.37
C GLY A 324 7.15 -20.57 -11.45
N ILE A 325 7.13 -19.65 -10.48
CA ILE A 325 6.16 -18.54 -10.42
C ILE A 325 6.43 -17.51 -11.52
N ALA A 326 5.38 -16.99 -12.14
CA ALA A 326 5.44 -15.79 -12.96
C ALA A 326 5.40 -14.54 -12.06
N LEU A 327 6.14 -13.48 -12.41
CA LEU A 327 6.16 -12.23 -11.64
C LEU A 327 4.92 -11.37 -11.96
N ASP A 328 3.74 -11.99 -11.92
CA ASP A 328 2.47 -11.40 -12.38
C ASP A 328 1.48 -11.07 -11.25
N ARG A 329 1.86 -11.36 -10.02
CA ARG A 329 1.17 -10.99 -8.79
C ARG A 329 2.15 -11.05 -7.62
N ASP A 330 1.94 -10.18 -6.65
CA ASP A 330 2.79 -10.12 -5.45
C ASP A 330 2.65 -11.44 -4.65
N ILE A 331 3.73 -11.91 -4.03
CA ILE A 331 3.66 -13.07 -3.13
C ILE A 331 3.20 -12.57 -1.76
N ILE A 332 2.02 -13.00 -1.33
CA ILE A 332 1.40 -12.57 -0.06
C ILE A 332 1.31 -13.78 0.88
N LEU A 333 2.07 -13.76 1.96
CA LEU A 333 2.10 -14.78 3.00
C LEU A 333 1.44 -14.25 4.28
N ASP A 334 0.35 -14.88 4.69
CA ASP A 334 -0.39 -14.59 5.91
C ASP A 334 -0.03 -15.64 6.97
N ILE A 335 0.37 -15.16 8.16
CA ILE A 335 0.82 -15.95 9.29
C ILE A 335 -0.17 -15.74 10.43
N ASP A 336 -1.10 -16.67 10.56
CA ASP A 336 -2.23 -16.56 11.46
C ASP A 336 -1.83 -16.85 12.92
N LEU A 337 -2.37 -16.04 13.82
CA LEU A 337 -2.11 -16.04 15.25
C LEU A 337 -3.37 -16.46 16.03
N PRO A 338 -3.27 -16.75 17.34
CA PRO A 338 -4.43 -17.13 18.14
C PRO A 338 -5.21 -15.88 18.57
N ASN A 339 -6.51 -15.83 18.26
CA ASN A 339 -7.45 -14.70 18.45
C ASN A 339 -7.62 -14.13 19.89
N ASN A 340 -6.79 -14.50 20.87
CA ASN A 340 -7.11 -14.41 22.29
C ASN A 340 -6.03 -13.76 23.18
N ARG A 341 -5.16 -12.89 22.64
CA ARG A 341 -4.12 -12.18 23.43
C ARG A 341 -3.89 -10.74 22.96
N PRO A 342 -3.73 -9.75 23.88
CA PRO A 342 -3.19 -8.44 23.51
C PRO A 342 -1.75 -8.61 23.00
N MET A 343 -1.49 -8.08 21.81
CA MET A 343 -0.29 -8.34 21.03
C MET A 343 0.86 -7.37 21.35
N THR A 344 1.33 -7.35 22.59
CA THR A 344 2.60 -6.67 22.89
C THR A 344 3.79 -7.54 22.48
N HIS A 345 4.66 -6.97 21.66
CA HIS A 345 5.94 -7.51 21.23
C HIS A 345 7.05 -6.50 21.52
N VAL A 346 8.14 -7.00 22.08
CA VAL A 346 9.36 -6.22 22.30
C VAL A 346 10.52 -7.04 21.78
N SER A 347 11.25 -6.48 20.82
CA SER A 347 12.54 -6.99 20.36
C SER A 347 13.61 -5.94 20.62
N ILE A 348 14.70 -6.35 21.28
CA ILE A 348 15.85 -5.49 21.59
C ILE A 348 17.09 -6.09 20.92
N GLU A 349 17.74 -5.32 20.05
CA GLU A 349 19.01 -5.67 19.42
C GLU A 349 20.14 -4.80 19.96
N GLN A 350 21.30 -5.40 20.22
CA GLN A 350 22.57 -4.70 20.48
C GLN A 350 23.42 -4.72 19.21
N TYR A 351 23.99 -3.59 18.82
CA TYR A 351 24.72 -3.44 17.56
C TYR A 351 26.09 -2.77 17.68
N ASN A 352 26.92 -2.93 16.63
CA ASN A 352 28.31 -2.46 16.54
C ASN A 352 29.24 -2.90 17.69
N ASP A 353 28.87 -3.95 18.45
CA ASP A 353 29.54 -4.38 19.70
C ASP A 353 29.75 -3.25 20.75
N THR A 354 28.89 -2.21 20.69
CA THR A 354 28.88 -1.06 21.60
C THR A 354 27.70 -1.15 22.57
N SER A 355 27.55 -0.18 23.47
CA SER A 355 26.31 0.04 24.25
C SER A 355 25.17 0.66 23.41
N ASN A 356 25.19 0.49 22.09
CA ASN A 356 24.13 0.96 21.20
C ASN A 356 23.07 -0.13 21.02
N HIS A 357 21.81 0.27 21.09
CA HIS A 357 20.66 -0.63 21.07
C HIS A 357 19.57 -0.12 20.13
N ALA A 358 18.84 -1.03 19.51
CA ALA A 358 17.63 -0.74 18.76
C ALA A 358 16.46 -1.52 19.38
N ILE A 359 15.37 -0.83 19.68
CA ILE A 359 14.16 -1.43 20.25
C ILE A 359 13.06 -1.35 19.19
N LEU A 360 12.41 -2.48 18.94
CA LEU A 360 11.12 -2.58 18.28
C LEU A 360 10.08 -2.82 19.38
N LEU A 361 9.16 -1.88 19.54
CA LEU A 361 7.97 -2.00 20.34
C LEU A 361 6.77 -2.08 19.40
N ALA A 362 6.11 -3.23 19.36
CA ALA A 362 4.82 -3.38 18.71
C ALA A 362 3.75 -3.68 19.77
N PHE A 363 2.60 -3.01 19.71
CA PHE A 363 1.49 -3.29 20.62
C PHE A 363 0.14 -3.00 19.96
N THR A 364 -0.89 -3.74 20.37
CA THR A 364 -2.28 -3.52 19.98
C THR A 364 -3.05 -3.12 21.24
N PRO A 365 -3.64 -1.91 21.33
CA PRO A 365 -4.40 -1.52 22.52
C PRO A 365 -5.68 -2.36 22.64
N SER A 366 -6.10 -2.61 23.88
CA SER A 366 -7.36 -3.30 24.14
C SER A 366 -8.55 -2.36 24.01
N LEU A 367 -9.75 -2.90 23.76
CA LEU A 367 -11.01 -2.13 23.84
C LEU A 367 -11.15 -1.41 25.20
N SER A 368 -10.68 -2.04 26.28
CA SER A 368 -10.60 -1.45 27.63
C SER A 368 -9.63 -0.28 27.75
N ASP A 369 -8.59 -0.19 26.92
CA ASP A 369 -7.68 0.96 26.89
C ASP A 369 -8.34 2.17 26.24
N LEU A 370 -9.12 1.96 25.17
CA LEU A 370 -9.94 3.02 24.56
C LEU A 370 -11.06 3.51 25.49
N MET A 371 -11.72 2.60 26.20
CA MET A 371 -12.80 2.96 27.14
C MET A 371 -12.34 3.79 28.36
N LYS A 372 -11.03 3.85 28.67
CA LYS A 372 -10.48 4.74 29.72
C LYS A 372 -10.55 6.22 29.34
N VAL A 373 -10.72 6.54 28.05
CA VAL A 373 -10.72 7.91 27.50
C VAL A 373 -12.14 8.36 27.15
N SER A 374 -13.03 7.43 26.79
CA SER A 374 -14.38 7.72 26.29
C SER A 374 -15.42 7.94 27.40
N SER A 375 -15.02 8.39 28.60
CA SER A 375 -15.93 8.51 29.74
C SER A 375 -16.99 9.61 29.59
N ASP A 376 -16.77 10.60 28.71
CA ASP A 376 -17.63 11.79 28.60
C ASP A 376 -18.60 11.79 27.40
N ASN A 377 -18.46 10.93 26.38
CA ASN A 377 -19.50 10.70 25.37
C ASN A 377 -19.26 9.47 24.48
N ASN A 378 -20.32 8.69 24.19
CA ASN A 378 -20.35 7.59 23.21
C ASN A 378 -20.42 8.09 21.75
N GLU A 379 -19.73 9.19 21.44
CA GLU A 379 -19.62 9.71 20.07
C GLU A 379 -18.32 9.22 19.43
N ALA A 380 -18.39 8.82 18.16
CA ALA A 380 -17.19 8.44 17.44
C ALA A 380 -16.27 9.66 17.30
N ASN A 381 -15.02 9.54 17.79
CA ASN A 381 -13.95 10.53 17.66
C ASN A 381 -13.43 10.59 16.21
N THR A 382 -14.34 10.68 15.25
CA THR A 382 -14.07 10.56 13.82
C THR A 382 -14.76 11.67 13.04
N GLU A 383 -14.03 12.23 12.08
CA GLU A 383 -14.52 13.18 11.08
C GLU A 383 -14.54 12.48 9.72
N PHE A 384 -15.65 12.54 8.97
CA PHE A 384 -15.82 11.78 7.72
C PHE A 384 -15.79 12.68 6.48
N ILE A 385 -14.87 12.44 5.55
CA ILE A 385 -14.77 13.24 4.32
C ILE A 385 -14.83 12.33 3.11
N PHE A 386 -15.82 12.53 2.24
CA PHE A 386 -15.98 11.77 1.01
C PHE A 386 -15.43 12.57 -0.15
N ILE A 387 -14.32 12.11 -0.76
CA ILE A 387 -13.73 12.71 -1.95
C ILE A 387 -14.16 11.89 -3.17
N VAL A 388 -14.88 12.53 -4.09
CA VAL A 388 -15.57 11.87 -5.21
C VAL A 388 -15.06 12.42 -6.53
N ASP A 389 -14.45 11.55 -7.32
CA ASP A 389 -13.99 11.87 -8.66
C ASP A 389 -15.19 12.08 -9.60
N CYS A 390 -15.20 13.24 -10.24
CA CYS A 390 -16.20 13.69 -11.20
C CYS A 390 -15.55 14.09 -12.55
N SER A 391 -14.32 13.64 -12.78
CA SER A 391 -13.59 13.81 -14.05
C SER A 391 -14.28 13.11 -15.23
N GLY A 392 -13.86 13.41 -16.46
CA GLY A 392 -14.44 12.87 -17.68
C GLY A 392 -14.30 11.35 -17.82
N SER A 393 -13.22 10.75 -17.31
CA SER A 393 -12.97 9.29 -17.32
C SER A 393 -14.07 8.53 -16.55
N MET A 394 -14.60 9.12 -15.49
CA MET A 394 -15.69 8.57 -14.68
C MET A 394 -17.01 8.40 -15.44
N SER A 395 -17.16 8.99 -16.64
CA SER A 395 -18.32 8.78 -17.51
C SER A 395 -18.38 7.37 -18.12
N GLU A 396 -17.25 6.68 -18.23
CA GLU A 396 -17.14 5.36 -18.83
C GLU A 396 -17.63 4.24 -17.88
N GLY A 397 -18.03 3.10 -18.46
CA GLY A 397 -18.08 1.81 -17.75
C GLY A 397 -18.92 1.77 -16.46
N SER A 398 -19.89 2.66 -16.29
CA SER A 398 -20.68 2.88 -15.05
C SER A 398 -19.90 3.39 -13.83
N ARG A 399 -18.65 3.87 -13.98
CA ARG A 399 -17.77 4.30 -12.85
C ARG A 399 -18.44 5.34 -11.94
N ILE A 400 -18.99 6.42 -12.51
CA ILE A 400 -19.74 7.43 -11.74
C ILE A 400 -21.01 6.86 -11.07
N GLY A 401 -21.62 5.82 -11.65
CA GLY A 401 -22.75 5.11 -11.04
C GLY A 401 -22.32 4.35 -9.78
N LEU A 402 -21.21 3.60 -9.86
CA LEU A 402 -20.61 2.90 -8.71
C LEU A 402 -20.21 3.90 -7.60
N ALA A 403 -19.65 5.06 -7.97
CA ALA A 403 -19.32 6.12 -7.02
C ALA A 403 -20.56 6.63 -6.26
N LYS A 404 -21.67 6.88 -6.98
CA LYS A 404 -22.94 7.34 -6.40
C LYS A 404 -23.57 6.30 -5.48
N GLU A 405 -23.53 5.03 -5.86
CA GLU A 405 -24.00 3.93 -5.00
C GLU A 405 -23.17 3.82 -3.71
N ALA A 406 -21.84 3.87 -3.82
CA ALA A 406 -20.96 3.81 -2.67
C ALA A 406 -21.18 5.00 -1.72
N LEU A 407 -21.22 6.21 -2.28
CA LEU A 407 -21.46 7.45 -1.54
C LEU A 407 -22.80 7.43 -0.80
N LEU A 408 -23.87 6.96 -1.44
CA LEU A 408 -25.19 6.85 -0.81
C LEU A 408 -25.20 5.83 0.35
N LEU A 409 -24.51 4.69 0.18
CA LEU A 409 -24.35 3.70 1.25
C LEU A 409 -23.57 4.28 2.45
N PHE A 410 -22.50 5.04 2.20
CA PHE A 410 -21.77 5.72 3.27
C PHE A 410 -22.64 6.74 4.00
N ILE A 411 -23.28 7.67 3.27
CA ILE A 411 -24.14 8.73 3.85
C ILE A 411 -25.24 8.13 4.73
N ARG A 412 -25.83 6.99 4.35
CA ARG A 412 -26.88 6.34 5.17
C ARG A 412 -26.33 5.64 6.40
N SER A 413 -25.12 5.10 6.30
CA SER A 413 -24.46 4.34 7.37
C SER A 413 -23.78 5.22 8.42
N LEU A 414 -23.60 6.52 8.17
CA LEU A 414 -23.02 7.48 9.12
C LEU A 414 -23.74 7.47 10.49
N PRO A 415 -22.99 7.47 11.62
CA PRO A 415 -23.56 7.64 12.95
C PRO A 415 -24.22 9.02 13.11
N VAL A 416 -25.42 9.07 13.69
CA VAL A 416 -26.09 10.33 14.05
C VAL A 416 -25.21 11.10 15.04
N GLY A 417 -24.95 12.39 14.74
CA GLY A 417 -24.04 13.26 15.51
C GLY A 417 -22.58 13.26 15.04
N SER A 418 -22.17 12.36 14.13
CA SER A 418 -20.83 12.43 13.53
C SER A 418 -20.66 13.69 12.66
N HIS A 419 -19.41 14.12 12.43
CA HIS A 419 -19.11 15.26 11.55
C HIS A 419 -18.74 14.77 10.16
N PHE A 420 -19.25 15.41 9.11
CA PHE A 420 -18.94 15.02 7.73
C PHE A 420 -18.95 16.16 6.70
N ASN A 421 -18.33 15.91 5.53
CA ASN A 421 -18.51 16.71 4.31
C ASN A 421 -18.26 15.86 3.05
N ILE A 422 -18.66 16.38 1.88
CA ILE A 422 -18.47 15.77 0.57
C ILE A 422 -17.70 16.77 -0.31
N ILE A 423 -16.58 16.31 -0.88
CA ILE A 423 -15.75 17.03 -1.84
C ILE A 423 -15.87 16.30 -3.17
N ARG A 424 -16.26 17.02 -4.23
CA ARG A 424 -16.22 16.54 -5.61
C ARG A 424 -14.99 17.15 -6.29
N PHE A 425 -14.27 16.40 -7.11
CA PHE A 425 -13.10 16.93 -7.80
C PHE A 425 -13.01 16.51 -9.28
N GLY A 426 -12.18 17.26 -10.01
CA GLY A 426 -11.82 17.08 -11.41
C GLY A 426 -10.78 18.15 -11.77
N SER A 427 -10.95 18.95 -12.84
CA SER A 427 -10.12 20.18 -13.05
C SER A 427 -10.38 21.29 -12.02
N ARG A 428 -11.43 21.15 -11.22
CA ARG A 428 -11.79 22.00 -10.08
C ARG A 428 -12.29 21.11 -8.96
N PHE A 429 -12.33 21.60 -7.72
CA PHE A 429 -13.04 20.91 -6.64
C PHE A 429 -14.16 21.77 -6.06
N ASP A 430 -15.21 21.11 -5.58
CA ASP A 430 -16.37 21.70 -4.92
C ASP A 430 -16.68 20.95 -3.64
N ILE A 431 -16.97 21.71 -2.59
CA ILE A 431 -17.31 21.22 -1.25
C ILE A 431 -18.80 21.43 -0.99
N LEU A 432 -19.49 20.46 -0.39
CA LEU A 432 -20.92 20.54 -0.08
C LEU A 432 -21.22 21.60 1.01
N PHE A 433 -20.53 21.53 2.14
CA PHE A 433 -20.66 22.52 3.22
C PHE A 433 -19.45 23.46 3.17
N LYS A 434 -19.70 24.76 3.00
CA LYS A 434 -18.69 25.83 2.86
C LYS A 434 -18.79 26.81 4.04
N ASP A 435 -18.86 26.25 5.24
CA ASP A 435 -19.01 26.97 6.51
C ASP A 435 -17.63 27.33 7.11
N GLU A 436 -17.59 28.07 8.22
CA GLU A 436 -16.34 28.42 8.93
C GLU A 436 -15.59 27.18 9.48
N VAL A 437 -16.30 26.07 9.68
CA VAL A 437 -15.75 24.76 10.05
C VAL A 437 -15.90 23.83 8.86
N LEU A 438 -14.83 23.10 8.54
CA LEU A 438 -14.75 22.23 7.35
C LEU A 438 -15.85 21.16 7.28
N THR A 439 -16.32 20.64 8.41
CA THR A 439 -17.33 19.58 8.45
C THR A 439 -18.52 19.96 9.32
N THR A 440 -19.69 19.46 8.95
CA THR A 440 -20.96 19.76 9.64
C THR A 440 -21.50 18.53 10.35
N VAL A 441 -22.38 18.73 11.35
CA VAL A 441 -23.01 17.63 12.08
C VAL A 441 -23.98 16.88 11.17
N TYR A 442 -23.85 15.56 11.13
CA TYR A 442 -24.73 14.64 10.43
C TYR A 442 -26.09 14.54 11.15
N ASN A 443 -27.08 15.23 10.58
CA ASN A 443 -28.47 15.35 11.01
C ASN A 443 -29.41 15.17 9.79
N GLU A 444 -30.73 15.17 10.00
CA GLU A 444 -31.69 14.89 8.91
C GLU A 444 -31.60 15.90 7.75
N GLU A 445 -31.37 17.18 8.05
CA GLU A 445 -31.25 18.23 7.04
C GLU A 445 -29.96 18.09 6.23
N THR A 446 -28.82 17.89 6.91
CA THR A 446 -27.50 17.76 6.26
C THR A 446 -27.40 16.45 5.48
N ALA A 447 -27.96 15.35 5.99
CA ALA A 447 -28.09 14.10 5.24
C ALA A 447 -28.94 14.26 3.98
N LYS A 448 -30.08 14.97 4.05
CA LYS A 448 -30.93 15.22 2.88
C LYS A 448 -30.23 16.09 1.82
N LYS A 449 -29.47 17.12 2.24
CA LYS A 449 -28.61 17.90 1.33
C LYS A 449 -27.57 17.01 0.64
N ALA A 450 -26.95 16.09 1.39
CA ALA A 450 -25.98 15.14 0.87
C ALA A 450 -26.58 14.10 -0.09
N GLU A 451 -27.79 13.58 0.18
CA GLU A 451 -28.51 12.70 -0.76
C GLU A 451 -28.90 13.44 -2.05
N VAL A 452 -29.37 14.69 -1.96
CA VAL A 452 -29.67 15.51 -3.14
C VAL A 452 -28.42 15.74 -3.99
N LEU A 453 -27.29 16.12 -3.37
CA LEU A 453 -26.01 16.25 -4.06
C LEU A 453 -25.64 14.93 -4.73
N THR A 454 -25.63 13.82 -3.99
CA THR A 454 -25.24 12.49 -4.48
C THR A 454 -26.03 12.08 -5.71
N ASN A 455 -27.36 12.29 -5.70
CA ASN A 455 -28.21 11.98 -6.85
C ASN A 455 -27.90 12.87 -8.07
N SER A 456 -27.45 14.11 -7.86
CA SER A 456 -27.06 15.05 -8.92
C SER A 456 -25.64 14.85 -9.48
N ILE A 457 -24.77 14.05 -8.85
CA ILE A 457 -23.38 13.85 -9.29
C ILE A 457 -23.32 13.30 -10.73
N SER A 458 -22.40 13.86 -11.51
CA SER A 458 -22.08 13.50 -12.90
C SER A 458 -20.57 13.64 -13.15
N ALA A 459 -20.12 13.16 -14.31
CA ALA A 459 -18.74 13.28 -14.79
C ALA A 459 -18.53 14.62 -15.53
N ASP A 460 -18.77 15.75 -14.85
CA ASP A 460 -18.81 17.10 -15.43
C ASP A 460 -17.68 18.05 -14.94
N PHE A 461 -16.68 17.53 -14.23
CA PHE A 461 -15.63 18.35 -13.63
C PHE A 461 -14.35 18.48 -14.46
N GLY A 462 -14.23 17.80 -15.60
CA GLY A 462 -13.12 17.96 -16.56
C GLY A 462 -12.00 16.93 -16.37
N GLY A 463 -10.76 17.38 -16.20
CA GLY A 463 -9.60 16.54 -15.86
C GLY A 463 -9.63 16.04 -14.41
N THR A 464 -8.48 15.66 -13.86
CA THR A 464 -8.41 14.85 -12.62
C THR A 464 -7.36 15.37 -11.64
N GLU A 465 -7.60 16.55 -11.03
CA GLU A 465 -6.66 17.23 -10.13
C GLU A 465 -6.96 16.92 -8.64
N LEU A 466 -6.44 15.79 -8.15
CA LEU A 466 -6.63 15.37 -6.74
C LEU A 466 -5.72 16.12 -5.75
N LEU A 467 -4.62 16.74 -6.20
CA LEU A 467 -3.67 17.39 -5.30
C LEU A 467 -4.27 18.61 -4.58
N GLU A 468 -5.04 19.44 -5.27
CA GLU A 468 -5.63 20.67 -4.71
C GLU A 468 -6.65 20.43 -3.58
N PRO A 469 -7.66 19.54 -3.71
CA PRO A 469 -8.53 19.24 -2.57
C PRO A 469 -7.78 18.62 -1.39
N LEU A 470 -6.70 17.86 -1.63
CA LEU A 470 -5.86 17.34 -0.54
C LEU A 470 -5.01 18.41 0.14
N LYS A 471 -4.48 19.40 -0.59
CA LYS A 471 -3.80 20.57 -0.01
C LYS A 471 -4.77 21.35 0.88
N TYR A 472 -5.96 21.62 0.37
CA TYR A 472 -7.02 22.27 1.13
C TYR A 472 -7.36 21.51 2.43
N LEU A 473 -7.43 20.18 2.40
CA LEU A 473 -7.62 19.35 3.61
C LEU A 473 -6.45 19.38 4.58
N LYS A 474 -5.21 19.55 4.10
CA LYS A 474 -4.02 19.70 4.96
C LYS A 474 -4.04 21.03 5.71
N ASP A 475 -4.45 22.10 5.04
CA ASP A 475 -4.53 23.45 5.62
C ASP A 475 -5.70 23.61 6.60
N HIS A 476 -6.69 22.70 6.54
CA HIS A 476 -7.83 22.63 7.46
C HIS A 476 -7.75 21.32 8.28
N PRO A 477 -6.94 21.26 9.36
CA PRO A 477 -6.72 20.04 10.13
C PRO A 477 -8.02 19.48 10.75
N PRO A 478 -8.03 18.22 11.21
CA PRO A 478 -9.21 17.62 11.83
C PRO A 478 -9.66 18.37 13.08
N ILE A 479 -10.97 18.28 13.39
CA ILE A 479 -11.54 18.79 14.64
C ILE A 479 -10.75 18.23 15.84
N ASP A 480 -10.46 19.08 16.82
CA ASP A 480 -9.69 18.72 18.03
C ASP A 480 -10.16 17.38 18.62
N ASN A 481 -9.19 16.52 18.90
CA ASN A 481 -9.38 15.16 19.43
C ASN A 481 -10.27 14.24 18.57
N ARG A 482 -10.34 14.45 17.24
CA ARG A 482 -10.92 13.51 16.27
C ARG A 482 -9.91 13.07 15.20
N SER A 483 -10.05 11.84 14.72
CA SER A 483 -9.30 11.34 13.56
C SER A 483 -10.13 11.45 12.28
N ARG A 484 -9.53 11.97 11.21
CA ARG A 484 -10.21 12.13 9.92
C ARG A 484 -10.15 10.85 9.09
N GLN A 485 -11.32 10.34 8.72
CA GLN A 485 -11.50 9.22 7.82
C GLN A 485 -11.88 9.77 6.43
N ILE A 486 -10.97 9.69 5.48
CA ILE A 486 -11.23 10.08 4.07
C ILE A 486 -11.65 8.85 3.29
N PHE A 487 -12.72 8.96 2.51
CA PHE A 487 -13.14 7.96 1.51
C PHE A 487 -12.94 8.54 0.12
N LEU A 488 -11.93 8.06 -0.60
CA LEU A 488 -11.62 8.48 -1.97
C LEU A 488 -12.23 7.50 -2.99
N LEU A 489 -13.14 7.99 -3.82
CA LEU A 489 -13.79 7.25 -4.91
C LEU A 489 -13.25 7.79 -6.25
N THR A 490 -12.43 7.02 -6.97
CA THR A 490 -11.71 7.48 -8.19
C THR A 490 -11.38 6.32 -9.14
N ASP A 491 -11.22 6.60 -10.44
CA ASP A 491 -10.52 5.71 -11.37
C ASP A 491 -9.02 6.03 -11.49
N GLY A 492 -8.55 7.10 -10.85
CA GLY A 492 -7.14 7.32 -10.52
C GLY A 492 -6.27 7.74 -11.71
N GLU A 493 -6.85 8.29 -12.77
CA GLU A 493 -6.14 8.83 -13.93
C GLU A 493 -5.36 10.12 -13.59
N ILE A 494 -4.35 10.02 -12.71
CA ILE A 494 -3.64 11.15 -12.08
C ILE A 494 -2.13 11.09 -12.38
N SER A 495 -1.60 12.19 -12.93
CA SER A 495 -0.20 12.43 -13.30
C SER A 495 0.77 12.29 -12.14
N ASN A 496 0.43 12.93 -11.02
CA ASN A 496 1.34 13.23 -9.92
C ASN A 496 1.05 12.33 -8.71
N THR A 497 0.87 11.04 -8.98
CA THR A 497 0.60 10.00 -7.98
C THR A 497 1.58 10.07 -6.80
N ASP A 498 2.88 10.30 -7.05
CA ASP A 498 3.90 10.39 -6.00
C ASP A 498 3.75 11.65 -5.12
N GLU A 499 3.44 12.81 -5.72
CA GLU A 499 3.23 14.06 -4.99
C GLU A 499 2.00 13.99 -4.09
N VAL A 500 0.95 13.34 -4.58
CA VAL A 500 -0.31 13.07 -3.86
C VAL A 500 -0.07 12.11 -2.70
N ILE A 501 0.68 11.01 -2.90
CA ILE A 501 1.02 10.07 -1.83
C ILE A 501 1.87 10.76 -0.74
N GLU A 502 2.87 11.55 -1.11
CA GLU A 502 3.71 12.27 -0.14
C GLU A 502 2.92 13.37 0.61
N LEU A 503 1.98 14.05 -0.06
CA LEU A 503 1.06 14.97 0.60
C LEU A 503 0.17 14.23 1.62
N CYS A 504 -0.32 13.04 1.30
CA CYS A 504 -1.08 12.21 2.24
C CYS A 504 -0.23 11.66 3.38
N ARG A 505 1.05 11.34 3.14
CA ARG A 505 2.04 11.00 4.20
C ARG A 505 2.09 12.09 5.26
N SER A 506 2.00 13.37 4.84
CA SER A 506 1.98 14.52 5.75
C SER A 506 0.75 14.66 6.64
N MET A 507 -0.36 13.98 6.30
CA MET A 507 -1.60 13.99 7.08
C MET A 507 -1.79 12.69 7.90
N SER A 508 -0.95 11.67 7.69
CA SER A 508 -1.09 10.33 8.29
C SER A 508 -1.11 10.29 9.83
N SER A 509 -0.54 11.31 10.48
CA SER A 509 -0.58 11.51 11.94
C SER A 509 -1.96 11.84 12.52
N SER A 510 -2.96 12.14 11.67
CA SER A 510 -4.33 12.47 12.08
C SER A 510 -5.41 11.91 11.14
N THR A 511 -5.04 11.56 9.91
CA THR A 511 -5.93 11.25 8.79
C THR A 511 -5.63 9.86 8.21
N ARG A 512 -6.69 9.07 8.01
CA ARG A 512 -6.68 7.73 7.40
C ARG A 512 -7.46 7.74 6.09
N ILE A 513 -6.93 7.17 5.01
CA ILE A 513 -7.56 7.20 3.67
C ILE A 513 -7.99 5.81 3.22
N PHE A 514 -9.29 5.65 3.01
CA PHE A 514 -9.91 4.50 2.37
C PHE A 514 -10.08 4.77 0.87
N SER A 515 -9.36 4.04 0.03
CA SER A 515 -9.29 4.29 -1.41
C SER A 515 -10.07 3.24 -2.21
N PHE A 516 -10.93 3.70 -3.11
CA PHE A 516 -11.83 2.90 -3.93
C PHE A 516 -11.49 3.13 -5.40
N GLY A 517 -10.78 2.17 -5.99
CA GLY A 517 -10.51 2.14 -7.43
C GLY A 517 -11.75 1.65 -8.19
N LEU A 518 -12.33 2.51 -9.03
CA LEU A 518 -13.57 2.24 -9.73
C LEU A 518 -13.32 1.83 -11.18
N GLY A 519 -13.83 0.66 -11.59
CA GLY A 519 -13.65 0.13 -12.93
C GLY A 519 -12.34 -0.65 -13.14
N ASP A 520 -12.12 -1.10 -14.37
CA ASP A 520 -11.02 -2.03 -14.73
C ASP A 520 -9.66 -1.32 -14.83
N SER A 521 -9.67 -0.07 -15.29
CA SER A 521 -8.51 0.78 -15.54
C SER A 521 -7.95 1.47 -14.29
N ALA A 522 -8.55 1.27 -13.12
CA ALA A 522 -8.25 2.05 -11.92
C ALA A 522 -6.75 2.04 -11.55
N SER A 523 -6.16 3.21 -11.31
CA SER A 523 -4.72 3.33 -10.99
C SER A 523 -4.36 2.59 -9.70
N ARG A 524 -3.78 1.41 -9.86
CA ARG A 524 -3.37 0.54 -8.75
C ARG A 524 -2.28 1.17 -7.90
N SER A 525 -1.39 1.98 -8.49
CA SER A 525 -0.31 2.68 -7.78
C SER A 525 -0.88 3.71 -6.81
N LEU A 526 -1.78 4.58 -7.27
CA LEU A 526 -2.42 5.59 -6.43
C LEU A 526 -3.31 4.95 -5.35
N VAL A 527 -4.21 4.05 -5.76
CA VAL A 527 -5.20 3.44 -4.86
C VAL A 527 -4.52 2.61 -3.76
N LYS A 528 -3.55 1.75 -4.09
CA LYS A 528 -2.78 1.01 -3.07
C LYS A 528 -1.89 1.94 -2.23
N GLY A 529 -1.22 2.91 -2.86
CA GLY A 529 -0.27 3.81 -2.20
C GLY A 529 -0.92 4.68 -1.12
N LEU A 530 -2.03 5.35 -1.45
CA LEU A 530 -2.76 6.19 -0.49
C LEU A 530 -3.21 5.46 0.76
N ALA A 531 -3.71 4.22 0.60
CA ALA A 531 -4.09 3.37 1.71
C ALA A 531 -2.87 3.02 2.58
N ARG A 532 -1.82 2.43 1.98
CA ARG A 532 -0.59 2.03 2.70
C ARG A 532 0.02 3.19 3.47
N THR A 533 0.23 4.32 2.81
CA THR A 533 0.88 5.51 3.38
C THR A 533 0.10 6.20 4.51
N THR A 534 -1.21 5.97 4.63
CA THR A 534 -2.05 6.56 5.70
C THR A 534 -2.59 5.53 6.69
N ASN A 535 -2.00 4.31 6.70
CA ASN A 535 -2.50 3.15 7.42
C ASN A 535 -3.98 2.83 7.11
N GLY A 536 -4.50 3.32 5.98
CA GLY A 536 -5.84 3.06 5.49
C GLY A 536 -5.93 1.76 4.68
N TYR A 537 -7.04 1.58 3.99
CA TYR A 537 -7.32 0.34 3.27
C TYR A 537 -7.85 0.64 1.87
N PHE A 538 -7.40 -0.14 0.88
CA PHE A 538 -7.82 0.01 -0.50
C PHE A 538 -8.78 -1.09 -0.94
N ILE A 539 -9.60 -0.82 -1.95
CA ILE A 539 -10.40 -1.83 -2.63
C ILE A 539 -10.66 -1.44 -4.09
N PHE A 540 -10.80 -2.43 -4.97
CA PHE A 540 -11.17 -2.23 -6.37
C PHE A 540 -12.59 -2.74 -6.60
N ILE A 541 -13.46 -1.91 -7.17
CA ILE A 541 -14.84 -2.24 -7.51
C ILE A 541 -14.95 -2.36 -9.03
N PRO A 542 -15.11 -3.59 -9.57
CA PRO A 542 -15.24 -3.77 -11.02
C PRO A 542 -16.61 -3.27 -11.54
N PRO A 543 -16.74 -3.00 -12.86
CA PRO A 543 -18.00 -2.62 -13.50
C PRO A 543 -19.11 -3.63 -13.22
N ASN A 544 -20.32 -3.13 -12.99
CA ASN A 544 -21.51 -3.93 -12.66
C ASN A 544 -21.40 -4.76 -11.35
N ALA A 545 -20.40 -4.50 -10.50
CA ALA A 545 -20.28 -5.17 -9.21
C ALA A 545 -21.38 -4.72 -8.23
N LYS A 546 -21.73 -5.62 -7.30
CA LYS A 546 -22.56 -5.27 -6.13
C LYS A 546 -21.74 -4.43 -5.15
N VAL A 547 -21.81 -3.10 -5.29
CA VAL A 547 -21.02 -2.13 -4.49
C VAL A 547 -21.10 -2.39 -2.97
N ASP A 548 -22.26 -2.84 -2.49
CA ASP A 548 -22.52 -3.21 -1.10
C ASP A 548 -21.48 -4.19 -0.53
N THR A 549 -21.05 -5.23 -1.28
CA THR A 549 -20.07 -6.21 -0.79
C THR A 549 -18.67 -5.65 -0.59
N TYR A 550 -18.35 -4.49 -1.17
CA TYR A 550 -17.05 -3.83 -1.11
C TYR A 550 -17.00 -2.70 -0.09
N VAL A 551 -18.13 -1.99 0.10
CA VAL A 551 -18.24 -0.82 0.99
C VAL A 551 -18.28 -1.23 2.48
N GLY A 552 -19.00 -2.30 2.82
CA GLY A 552 -19.33 -2.63 4.20
C GLY A 552 -18.12 -2.91 5.11
N SER A 553 -17.10 -3.61 4.61
CA SER A 553 -15.90 -3.93 5.37
C SER A 553 -15.04 -2.70 5.65
N GLN A 554 -14.84 -1.84 4.65
CA GLN A 554 -14.07 -0.60 4.79
C GLN A 554 -14.74 0.38 5.75
N PHE A 555 -16.07 0.52 5.64
CA PHE A 555 -16.82 1.38 6.56
C PHE A 555 -16.79 0.84 7.99
N GLY A 556 -16.83 -0.48 8.18
CA GLY A 556 -16.66 -1.12 9.49
C GLY A 556 -15.35 -0.75 10.18
N ARG A 557 -14.24 -0.63 9.42
CA ARG A 557 -12.93 -0.18 9.92
C ARG A 557 -12.92 1.30 10.27
N ALA A 558 -13.46 2.15 9.39
CA ALA A 558 -13.54 3.60 9.62
C ALA A 558 -14.41 4.00 10.84
N LEU A 559 -15.32 3.13 11.27
CA LEU A 559 -16.12 3.29 12.49
C LEU A 559 -15.45 2.75 13.76
N GLN A 560 -14.27 2.12 13.69
CA GLN A 560 -13.57 1.67 14.90
C GLN A 560 -13.18 2.88 15.75
N PRO A 561 -13.36 2.82 17.09
CA PRO A 561 -12.94 3.92 17.95
C PRO A 561 -11.41 4.03 17.93
N SER A 562 -10.92 5.27 17.99
CA SER A 562 -9.50 5.61 17.87
C SER A 562 -9.00 6.45 19.04
N LEU A 563 -7.80 6.13 19.53
CA LEU A 563 -6.98 7.00 20.36
C LEU A 563 -6.24 7.98 19.45
N VAL A 564 -6.44 9.28 19.63
CA VAL A 564 -5.73 10.34 18.92
C VAL A 564 -4.83 11.10 19.89
N ASN A 565 -3.85 11.84 19.36
CA ASN A 565 -2.89 12.63 20.15
C ASN A 565 -2.12 11.77 21.18
N ALA A 566 -1.91 10.50 20.86
CA ALA A 566 -1.15 9.57 21.69
C ALA A 566 0.35 9.95 21.69
N ARG A 567 0.97 9.86 22.87
CA ARG A 567 2.43 10.00 23.03
C ARG A 567 2.97 8.81 23.83
N LEU A 568 4.23 8.47 23.59
CA LEU A 568 4.95 7.47 24.37
C LEU A 568 5.99 8.14 25.25
N GLU A 569 5.96 7.84 26.55
CA GLU A 569 6.95 8.30 27.52
C GLU A 569 7.85 7.13 27.92
N TRP A 570 9.15 7.25 27.64
CA TRP A 570 10.14 6.22 27.94
C TRP A 570 10.79 6.47 29.29
N HIS A 571 10.84 5.44 30.13
CA HIS A 571 11.41 5.50 31.47
C HIS A 571 12.52 4.44 31.64
N GLY A 572 13.55 4.76 32.42
CA GLY A 572 14.69 3.87 32.68
C GLY A 572 15.80 3.89 31.63
N LEU A 573 15.80 4.86 30.71
CA LEU A 573 16.89 5.11 29.75
C LEU A 573 17.88 6.15 30.30
N SER A 574 19.17 6.05 29.95
CA SER A 574 20.20 7.00 30.39
C SER A 574 20.31 8.21 29.47
N THR A 575 19.98 8.07 28.19
CA THR A 575 19.79 9.18 27.24
C THR A 575 18.54 8.98 26.40
N ASN A 576 17.92 10.08 25.96
CA ASN A 576 16.80 10.01 25.03
C ASN A 576 17.32 9.59 23.65
N GLY A 577 16.89 8.41 23.19
CA GLY A 577 17.11 7.94 21.82
C GLY A 577 16.23 8.62 20.79
N SER A 578 16.45 8.27 19.52
CA SER A 578 15.62 8.73 18.40
C SER A 578 14.45 7.77 18.19
N GLN A 579 13.22 8.26 18.41
CA GLN A 579 11.99 7.51 18.18
C GLN A 579 11.50 7.67 16.75
N ALA A 580 11.01 6.59 16.13
CA ALA A 580 10.21 6.65 14.91
C ALA A 580 8.98 5.70 15.02
N PRO A 581 7.75 6.15 14.72
CA PRO A 581 7.40 7.51 14.38
C PRO A 581 7.51 8.46 15.59
N LYS A 582 7.92 9.71 15.35
CA LYS A 582 8.03 10.80 16.33
C LYS A 582 6.66 11.26 16.81
N THR A 583 5.66 11.28 15.93
CA THR A 583 4.25 11.51 16.26
C THR A 583 3.49 10.21 16.04
N ILE A 584 2.89 9.66 17.09
CA ILE A 584 2.12 8.42 16.99
C ILE A 584 0.83 8.70 16.19
N PRO A 585 0.56 7.97 15.09
CA PRO A 585 -0.69 8.13 14.34
C PRO A 585 -1.90 7.64 15.16
N PRO A 586 -3.14 7.92 14.72
CA PRO A 586 -4.35 7.49 15.42
C PRO A 586 -4.37 5.97 15.58
N ILE A 587 -4.61 5.50 16.80
CA ILE A 587 -4.57 4.08 17.15
C ILE A 587 -5.98 3.54 17.28
N TYR A 588 -6.35 2.56 16.44
CA TYR A 588 -7.69 1.97 16.44
C TYR A 588 -7.71 0.63 17.19
N VAL A 589 -8.91 0.13 17.49
CA VAL A 589 -9.10 -1.25 17.98
C VAL A 589 -8.50 -2.26 16.99
N ASP A 590 -7.82 -3.27 17.52
CA ASP A 590 -7.18 -4.39 16.80
C ASP A 590 -6.03 -4.01 15.83
N ASP A 591 -5.88 -2.73 15.48
CA ASP A 591 -4.71 -2.21 14.76
C ASP A 591 -3.46 -2.22 15.66
N ARG A 592 -2.34 -2.66 15.10
CA ARG A 592 -1.05 -2.66 15.78
C ARG A 592 -0.35 -1.30 15.61
N VAL A 593 0.06 -0.70 16.73
CA VAL A 593 1.06 0.36 16.75
C VAL A 593 2.45 -0.27 16.69
N LEU A 594 3.31 0.26 15.84
CA LEU A 594 4.71 -0.14 15.78
C LEU A 594 5.59 1.11 15.96
N VAL A 595 6.53 1.02 16.90
CA VAL A 595 7.46 2.10 17.25
C VAL A 595 8.87 1.55 17.40
N TYR A 596 9.80 2.24 16.77
CA TYR A 596 11.23 2.05 16.90
C TYR A 596 11.83 3.07 17.86
N GLN A 597 12.83 2.65 18.63
CA GLN A 597 13.67 3.53 19.44
C GLN A 597 15.14 3.17 19.22
N LEU A 598 15.90 4.11 18.65
CA LEU A 598 17.32 3.97 18.38
C LEU A 598 18.14 4.66 19.49
N LEU A 599 18.96 3.88 20.20
CA LEU A 599 19.69 4.30 21.39
C LEU A 599 21.20 4.20 21.16
N GLU A 600 21.91 5.29 21.47
CA GLU A 600 23.37 5.33 21.49
C GLU A 600 23.85 5.45 22.93
N GLY A 601 24.90 4.71 23.31
CA GLY A 601 25.53 4.81 24.63
C GLY A 601 24.70 4.34 25.85
N ASN A 602 23.60 3.59 25.66
CA ASN A 602 22.73 3.12 26.74
C ASN A 602 23.01 1.65 27.10
N GLU A 603 23.45 1.36 28.32
CA GLU A 603 23.51 -0.03 28.81
C GLU A 603 22.15 -0.49 29.34
N LEU A 604 21.42 -1.28 28.55
CA LEU A 604 20.05 -1.67 28.91
C LEU A 604 19.95 -2.88 29.85
N LYS A 605 20.97 -3.77 29.87
CA LYS A 605 20.90 -5.03 30.64
C LYS A 605 20.73 -4.76 32.13
N GLY A 606 19.82 -5.49 32.77
CA GLY A 606 19.52 -5.38 34.20
C GLY A 606 18.76 -4.11 34.60
N HIS A 607 18.40 -3.22 33.66
CA HIS A 607 17.61 -2.03 33.93
C HIS A 607 16.11 -2.31 33.73
N ASN A 608 15.28 -1.75 34.60
CA ASN A 608 13.82 -1.75 34.46
C ASN A 608 13.43 -0.63 33.50
N ILE A 609 13.19 -0.98 32.24
CA ILE A 609 12.75 -0.05 31.20
C ILE A 609 11.25 -0.21 31.03
N SER A 610 10.52 0.91 30.98
CA SER A 610 9.09 0.90 30.72
C SER A 610 8.68 2.03 29.78
N VAL A 611 7.60 1.81 29.04
CA VAL A 611 7.02 2.79 28.11
C VAL A 611 5.57 3.00 28.46
N ASP A 612 5.21 4.24 28.75
CA ASP A 612 3.85 4.63 29.08
C ASP A 612 3.14 5.20 27.85
N LEU A 613 1.96 4.66 27.55
CA LEU A 613 1.05 5.21 26.54
C LEU A 613 0.19 6.29 27.20
N MET A 614 0.36 7.52 26.75
CA MET A 614 -0.22 8.72 27.33
C MET A 614 -1.13 9.43 26.32
N ILE A 615 -2.25 9.99 26.78
CA ILE A 615 -3.16 10.83 25.99
C ILE A 615 -3.50 12.06 26.81
N GLY A 616 -3.03 13.22 26.36
CA GLY A 616 -2.85 14.36 27.26
C GLY A 616 -2.05 13.90 28.49
N GLU A 617 -2.49 14.30 29.68
CA GLU A 617 -1.85 13.92 30.94
C GLU A 617 -2.33 12.57 31.51
N GLN A 618 -3.22 11.85 30.80
CA GLN A 618 -3.76 10.57 31.26
C GLN A 618 -2.90 9.39 30.78
N LYS A 619 -2.39 8.61 31.73
CA LYS A 619 -1.74 7.33 31.48
C LYS A 619 -2.77 6.25 31.15
N ILE A 620 -2.71 5.72 29.94
CA ILE A 620 -3.64 4.72 29.42
C ILE A 620 -3.14 3.31 29.71
N ASN A 621 -1.87 3.04 29.38
CA ASN A 621 -1.24 1.72 29.54
C ASN A 621 0.26 1.89 29.86
N SER A 622 0.90 0.84 30.39
CA SER A 622 2.32 0.79 30.74
C SER A 622 2.92 -0.52 30.27
N ILE A 623 3.89 -0.45 29.37
CA ILE A 623 4.55 -1.61 28.78
C ILE A 623 5.90 -1.78 29.46
N GLN A 624 6.13 -2.94 30.09
CA GLN A 624 7.40 -3.29 30.73
C GLN A 624 8.29 -4.03 29.73
N LEU A 625 9.53 -3.57 29.54
CA LEU A 625 10.48 -4.17 28.60
C LEU A 625 11.42 -5.12 29.33
N ASN A 626 11.47 -6.38 28.90
CA ASN A 626 12.41 -7.36 29.46
C ASN A 626 13.81 -7.18 28.84
N SER A 627 14.61 -6.33 29.48
CA SER A 627 15.99 -6.00 29.08
C SER A 627 16.99 -7.17 29.12
N ASN A 628 16.57 -8.38 29.51
CA ASN A 628 17.39 -9.59 29.43
C ASN A 628 17.34 -10.25 28.03
N ILE A 629 16.36 -9.92 27.20
CA ILE A 629 16.18 -10.50 25.85
C ILE A 629 16.87 -9.60 24.79
N VAL A 630 18.19 -9.45 24.92
CA VAL A 630 19.01 -8.68 23.97
C VAL A 630 19.63 -9.61 22.94
N GLN A 631 19.25 -9.45 21.67
CA GLN A 631 19.79 -10.22 20.54
C GLN A 631 20.99 -9.48 19.92
N LYS A 632 22.00 -10.23 19.43
CA LYS A 632 23.04 -9.68 18.54
C LYS A 632 22.60 -9.89 17.08
N LYS A 633 21.88 -8.90 16.55
CA LYS A 633 21.36 -8.84 15.19
C LYS A 633 21.34 -7.36 14.75
N ASP A 634 21.09 -7.13 13.47
CA ASP A 634 21.03 -5.81 12.83
C ASP A 634 19.64 -5.47 12.24
N THR A 635 18.65 -6.35 12.40
CA THR A 635 17.37 -6.27 11.66
C THR A 635 16.54 -5.09 12.15
N ILE A 636 16.29 -5.02 13.45
CA ILE A 636 15.55 -3.94 14.10
C ILE A 636 16.31 -2.62 13.97
N ARG A 637 17.64 -2.61 14.06
CA ARG A 637 18.45 -1.41 13.81
C ARG A 637 18.21 -0.81 12.43
N ARG A 638 18.25 -1.64 11.39
CA ARG A 638 18.09 -1.20 10.00
C ARG A 638 16.67 -0.69 9.74
N LEU A 639 15.65 -1.33 10.33
CA LEU A 639 14.27 -0.85 10.27
C LEU A 639 14.07 0.48 11.02
N ALA A 640 14.63 0.62 12.23
CA ALA A 640 14.59 1.87 12.99
C ALA A 640 15.24 3.04 12.23
N ALA A 641 16.42 2.81 11.65
CA ALA A 641 17.11 3.80 10.83
C ALA A 641 16.35 4.14 9.55
N LYS A 642 15.67 3.16 8.93
CA LYS A 642 14.82 3.35 7.76
C LYS A 642 13.58 4.20 8.06
N ALA A 643 12.91 3.94 9.19
CA ALA A 643 11.77 4.74 9.65
C ALA A 643 12.18 6.20 9.90
N LEU A 644 13.29 6.43 10.62
CA LEU A 644 13.87 7.77 10.83
C LEU A 644 14.24 8.48 9.51
N ILE A 645 14.76 7.73 8.53
CA ILE A 645 15.06 8.27 7.19
C ILE A 645 13.77 8.69 6.45
N GLN A 646 12.69 7.92 6.55
CA GLN A 646 11.39 8.27 5.94
C GLN A 646 10.80 9.55 6.55
N GLU A 647 10.90 9.73 7.88
CA GLU A 647 10.45 10.98 8.53
C GLU A 647 11.23 12.20 8.02
N LEU A 648 12.56 12.09 7.89
CA LEU A 648 13.40 13.18 7.39
C LEU A 648 13.20 13.46 5.89
N GLN A 649 12.91 12.43 5.08
CA GLN A 649 12.52 12.60 3.67
C GLN A 649 11.23 13.42 3.56
N HIS A 650 10.25 13.07 4.38
CA HIS A 650 8.98 13.78 4.46
C HIS A 650 9.15 15.23 4.98
N GLU A 651 9.98 15.47 6.01
CA GLU A 651 10.36 16.83 6.43
C GLU A 651 10.97 17.63 5.25
N ASN A 652 11.92 17.04 4.51
CA ASN A 652 12.59 17.69 3.38
C ASN A 652 11.63 18.03 2.22
N TYR A 653 10.72 17.11 1.86
CA TYR A 653 9.73 17.34 0.81
C TYR A 653 8.81 18.53 1.13
N ASN A 654 8.34 18.65 2.38
CA ASN A 654 7.52 19.79 2.79
C ASN A 654 8.25 21.13 2.63
N VAL A 655 9.53 21.19 2.97
CA VAL A 655 10.32 22.43 2.82
C VAL A 655 10.56 22.77 1.34
N GLN A 656 10.76 21.77 0.47
CA GLN A 656 10.89 21.97 -0.97
C GLN A 656 9.60 22.52 -1.59
N GLN A 657 8.44 21.94 -1.27
CA GLN A 657 7.14 22.40 -1.77
C GLN A 657 6.81 23.84 -1.32
N GLN A 658 7.14 24.22 -0.08
CA GLN A 658 6.98 25.60 0.40
C GLN A 658 7.84 26.61 -0.36
N GLN A 659 9.03 26.22 -0.83
CA GLN A 659 9.89 27.08 -1.65
C GLN A 659 9.32 27.22 -3.07
N GLN A 660 8.87 26.13 -3.66
CA GLN A 660 8.31 26.12 -5.01
C GLN A 660 7.03 26.97 -5.11
N ASN A 661 6.13 26.87 -4.12
CA ASN A 661 4.95 27.74 -4.03
C ASN A 661 5.30 29.23 -3.87
N LYS A 662 6.34 29.56 -3.08
CA LYS A 662 6.80 30.96 -2.91
C LYS A 662 7.39 31.57 -4.18
N TYR A 663 8.04 30.75 -5.00
CA TYR A 663 8.59 31.20 -6.28
C TYR A 663 7.44 31.62 -7.23
N TYR A 664 6.43 30.77 -7.39
CA TYR A 664 5.27 31.09 -8.23
C TYR A 664 4.37 32.20 -7.67
N SER A 665 4.27 32.39 -6.35
CA SER A 665 3.48 33.50 -5.78
C SER A 665 4.13 34.88 -5.94
N ASN A 666 5.42 34.95 -6.25
CA ASN A 666 6.17 36.22 -6.32
C ASN A 666 6.22 36.82 -7.74
N GLU A 667 5.78 36.10 -8.78
CA GLU A 667 5.73 36.64 -10.15
C GLU A 667 4.66 37.75 -10.31
N ASP A 668 3.66 37.81 -9.43
CA ASP A 668 2.59 38.83 -9.42
C ASP A 668 2.85 40.02 -8.47
N SER A 669 3.97 40.05 -7.72
CA SER A 669 4.26 41.16 -6.78
C SER A 669 5.71 41.65 -6.81
N SER A 670 5.95 42.71 -7.59
CA SER A 670 7.24 43.41 -7.66
C SER A 670 7.55 44.21 -6.39
N THR A 671 8.15 43.57 -5.38
CA THR A 671 8.79 44.26 -4.26
C THR A 671 10.01 43.50 -3.75
N GLU A 672 11.18 44.13 -3.81
CA GLU A 672 12.46 43.53 -3.41
C GLU A 672 12.53 43.27 -1.90
N ASN A 673 12.91 42.05 -1.50
CA ASN A 673 13.31 41.73 -0.11
C ASN A 673 14.34 40.57 -0.09
N ASN A 674 15.55 40.84 -0.59
CA ASN A 674 16.64 39.88 -0.71
C ASN A 674 17.35 39.60 0.65
N SER A 675 16.69 38.88 1.56
CA SER A 675 17.30 38.47 2.83
C SER A 675 16.89 37.10 3.39
N THR A 676 16.01 36.36 2.72
CA THR A 676 15.48 35.06 3.23
C THR A 676 15.98 33.80 2.52
N GLU A 677 16.54 33.90 1.31
CA GLU A 677 16.98 32.73 0.53
C GLU A 677 18.15 31.97 1.19
N ASP A 678 19.05 32.72 1.82
CA ASP A 678 20.34 32.22 2.30
C ASP A 678 20.24 31.28 3.52
N ASN A 679 19.09 31.24 4.20
CA ASN A 679 18.81 30.30 5.30
C ASN A 679 18.02 29.06 4.84
N SER A 680 17.15 29.17 3.83
CA SER A 680 16.33 28.06 3.37
C SER A 680 17.13 27.02 2.59
N SER A 681 18.07 27.46 1.73
CA SER A 681 18.98 26.53 1.03
C SER A 681 19.93 25.80 1.99
N LYS A 682 20.34 26.45 3.09
CA LYS A 682 21.16 25.80 4.14
C LYS A 682 20.37 24.70 4.84
N ASN A 683 19.11 24.95 5.23
CA ASN A 683 18.26 23.95 5.87
C ASN A 683 18.02 22.70 5.01
N ASN A 684 17.72 22.85 3.71
CA ASN A 684 17.56 21.70 2.80
C ASN A 684 18.84 20.87 2.71
N SER A 685 19.99 21.51 2.47
CA SER A 685 21.28 20.81 2.41
C SER A 685 21.62 20.08 3.72
N THR A 686 21.17 20.61 4.86
CA THR A 686 21.36 19.98 6.18
C THR A 686 20.47 18.75 6.35
N LEU A 687 19.22 18.76 5.86
CA LEU A 687 18.34 17.57 5.89
C LEU A 687 18.85 16.45 4.99
N GLU A 688 19.28 16.77 3.75
CA GLU A 688 19.86 15.77 2.84
C GLU A 688 21.15 15.15 3.41
N GLN A 689 22.00 15.97 4.06
CA GLN A 689 23.17 15.48 4.79
C GLN A 689 22.79 14.59 5.99
N ARG A 690 21.75 14.93 6.76
CA ARG A 690 21.26 14.07 7.87
C ARG A 690 20.77 12.72 7.38
N ILE A 691 19.99 12.68 6.29
CA ILE A 691 19.52 11.43 5.66
C ILE A 691 20.71 10.60 5.17
N THR A 692 21.67 11.24 4.48
CA THR A 692 22.88 10.60 3.95
C THR A 692 23.73 10.01 5.09
N ASN A 693 23.93 10.75 6.18
CA ASN A 693 24.70 10.31 7.34
C ASN A 693 24.03 9.12 8.05
N LEU A 694 22.71 9.15 8.27
CA LEU A 694 21.99 7.99 8.84
C LEU A 694 22.10 6.76 7.92
N SER A 695 21.92 6.96 6.61
CA SER A 695 22.04 5.90 5.60
C SER A 695 23.43 5.24 5.62
N LEU A 696 24.50 6.04 5.68
CA LEU A 696 25.88 5.55 5.76
C LEU A 696 26.21 4.92 7.12
N ASN A 697 25.76 5.51 8.23
CA ASN A 697 26.03 4.98 9.59
C ASN A 697 25.37 3.63 9.85
N HIS A 698 24.16 3.41 9.30
CA HIS A 698 23.42 2.16 9.45
C HIS A 698 23.57 1.20 8.27
N GLN A 699 24.35 1.57 7.24
CA GLN A 699 24.60 0.80 6.02
C GLN A 699 23.30 0.36 5.33
N ILE A 700 22.37 1.31 5.12
CA ILE A 700 21.10 1.08 4.42
C ILE A 700 20.91 2.06 3.26
N LEU A 701 20.39 1.59 2.14
CA LEU A 701 20.15 2.39 0.94
C LEU A 701 19.08 3.47 1.19
N SER A 702 19.29 4.65 0.60
CA SER A 702 18.36 5.77 0.59
C SER A 702 18.34 6.44 -0.79
N PRO A 703 17.44 7.39 -1.07
CA PRO A 703 17.44 8.15 -2.32
C PRO A 703 18.67 9.07 -2.51
N TYR A 704 19.50 9.23 -1.47
CA TYR A 704 20.71 10.05 -1.43
C TYR A 704 22.01 9.24 -1.39
N THR A 705 21.91 7.91 -1.31
CA THR A 705 23.04 6.99 -1.35
C THR A 705 22.85 5.96 -2.47
N ALA A 706 23.93 5.28 -2.84
CA ALA A 706 23.87 4.16 -3.78
C ALA A 706 24.97 3.15 -3.45
N PHE A 707 24.72 1.87 -3.76
CA PHE A 707 25.75 0.84 -3.69
C PHE A 707 26.50 0.81 -5.02
N VAL A 708 27.83 0.98 -4.99
CA VAL A 708 28.70 0.80 -6.17
C VAL A 708 29.78 -0.24 -5.88
N GLY A 709 30.03 -1.13 -6.84
CA GLY A 709 31.14 -2.08 -6.83
C GLY A 709 31.83 -2.10 -8.17
N VAL A 710 33.16 -2.00 -8.17
CA VAL A 710 34.00 -2.03 -9.38
C VAL A 710 34.96 -3.21 -9.31
N GLU A 711 35.15 -3.91 -10.42
CA GLU A 711 36.10 -5.01 -10.52
C GLU A 711 37.55 -4.50 -10.47
N THR A 712 38.33 -5.02 -9.53
CA THR A 712 39.70 -4.55 -9.23
C THR A 712 40.78 -5.08 -10.17
N THR A 713 40.46 -6.04 -11.05
CA THR A 713 41.42 -6.59 -12.01
C THR A 713 41.40 -5.84 -13.34
N SER A 714 42.58 -5.53 -13.89
CA SER A 714 42.74 -4.83 -15.17
C SER A 714 41.96 -5.51 -16.31
N PRO A 715 41.32 -4.73 -17.21
CA PRO A 715 40.53 -5.27 -18.31
C PRO A 715 41.41 -6.11 -19.25
N LYS A 716 40.98 -7.35 -19.51
CA LYS A 716 41.64 -8.27 -20.46
C LYS A 716 41.15 -8.12 -21.91
N ASN A 717 40.08 -7.37 -22.14
CA ASN A 717 39.44 -7.20 -23.45
C ASN A 717 39.43 -5.72 -23.85
N ASN A 718 39.81 -5.42 -25.10
CA ASN A 718 39.84 -4.07 -25.67
C ASN A 718 38.46 -3.54 -26.13
N ASN A 719 37.37 -4.22 -25.80
CA ASN A 719 36.03 -3.86 -26.29
C ASN A 719 35.36 -2.87 -25.31
N THR A 720 35.60 -1.57 -25.52
CA THR A 720 35.10 -0.47 -24.67
C THR A 720 33.62 -0.16 -24.86
N TYR A 721 32.98 -0.62 -25.93
CA TYR A 721 31.56 -0.40 -26.17
C TYR A 721 30.70 -1.50 -25.54
N SER A 722 29.99 -1.12 -24.47
CA SER A 722 28.92 -1.94 -23.88
C SER A 722 27.57 -1.51 -24.46
N LYS A 723 26.80 -2.42 -25.06
CA LYS A 723 25.48 -2.10 -25.59
C LYS A 723 24.43 -2.20 -24.47
N VAL A 724 23.68 -1.13 -24.22
CA VAL A 724 22.65 -1.11 -23.16
C VAL A 724 21.51 -2.08 -23.47
N ARG A 725 21.03 -2.79 -22.45
CA ARG A 725 19.91 -3.73 -22.48
C ARG A 725 19.00 -3.48 -21.30
N HIS A 726 17.77 -3.07 -21.58
CA HIS A 726 16.73 -2.95 -20.58
C HIS A 726 16.03 -4.30 -20.41
N THR A 727 15.92 -4.75 -19.17
CA THR A 727 15.17 -5.96 -18.83
C THR A 727 13.68 -5.59 -18.74
N PRO A 728 12.78 -6.31 -19.43
CA PRO A 728 11.36 -5.99 -19.44
C PRO A 728 10.74 -6.19 -18.05
N ILE A 729 9.73 -5.39 -17.73
CA ILE A 729 9.02 -5.40 -16.45
C ILE A 729 7.71 -6.17 -16.64
N GLN A 730 7.44 -7.17 -15.81
CA GLN A 730 6.16 -7.87 -15.86
C GLN A 730 5.06 -7.01 -15.22
N ILE A 731 3.96 -6.85 -15.95
CA ILE A 731 2.71 -6.27 -15.40
C ILE A 731 1.83 -7.36 -14.82
N SER A 732 0.92 -6.97 -13.92
CA SER A 732 0.11 -7.93 -13.20
C SER A 732 -0.90 -8.67 -14.09
N ASN A 733 -0.93 -10.00 -13.97
CA ASN A 733 -1.97 -10.87 -14.53
C ASN A 733 -3.15 -11.06 -13.54
N ASP A 734 -3.53 -10.03 -12.78
CA ASP A 734 -4.86 -9.93 -12.17
C ASP A 734 -5.90 -9.59 -13.25
N VAL A 735 -5.92 -10.49 -14.25
CA VAL A 735 -6.38 -10.31 -15.63
C VAL A 735 -7.48 -11.32 -15.89
N LYS A 736 -8.62 -11.09 -15.25
CA LYS A 736 -9.91 -11.34 -15.91
C LYS A 736 -10.32 -10.18 -16.83
N GLN A 737 -9.50 -9.11 -16.92
CA GLN A 737 -9.89 -7.82 -17.49
C GLN A 737 -9.01 -7.27 -18.63
N LEU A 738 -7.82 -7.80 -18.93
CA LEU A 738 -6.96 -7.20 -19.98
C LEU A 738 -6.99 -7.85 -21.37
N LEU A 739 -7.24 -9.16 -21.53
CA LEU A 739 -7.23 -9.80 -22.86
C LEU A 739 -8.23 -10.96 -22.98
N ASN A 740 -9.48 -10.67 -23.38
CA ASN A 740 -10.33 -11.62 -24.10
C ASN A 740 -11.47 -10.90 -24.88
N PHE A 741 -11.07 -10.16 -25.91
CA PHE A 741 -12.00 -9.79 -26.98
C PHE A 741 -12.26 -11.03 -27.85
N GLN A 742 -13.31 -11.79 -27.52
CA GLN A 742 -14.20 -12.59 -28.39
C GLN A 742 -15.03 -13.53 -27.49
N PRO A 743 -16.37 -13.57 -27.60
CA PRO A 743 -17.20 -14.39 -26.71
C PRO A 743 -17.28 -15.85 -27.17
N SER A 744 -16.74 -16.77 -26.38
CA SER A 744 -17.12 -18.19 -26.47
C SER A 744 -17.43 -18.75 -25.07
N TYR A 745 -18.72 -19.01 -24.85
CA TYR A 745 -19.21 -19.67 -23.64
C TYR A 745 -18.66 -21.10 -23.57
N GLN A 746 -18.08 -21.49 -22.43
CA GLN A 746 -18.30 -22.83 -21.88
C GLN A 746 -18.02 -22.88 -20.37
N SER A 747 -18.94 -23.53 -19.63
CA SER A 747 -18.86 -23.66 -18.17
C SER A 747 -18.07 -24.91 -17.76
N SER A 748 -17.09 -24.73 -16.88
CA SER A 748 -16.38 -25.84 -16.21
C SER A 748 -16.64 -25.77 -14.70
N ARG A 749 -17.32 -26.78 -14.16
CA ARG A 749 -17.62 -26.88 -12.72
C ARG A 749 -16.38 -27.34 -11.97
N TYR A 750 -15.93 -26.57 -10.96
CA TYR A 750 -14.92 -27.08 -10.02
C TYR A 750 -15.58 -28.07 -9.05
N SER A 751 -14.98 -29.26 -8.95
CA SER A 751 -15.44 -30.33 -8.07
C SER A 751 -14.68 -30.28 -6.76
N ALA A 752 -15.36 -30.01 -5.64
CA ALA A 752 -14.77 -30.10 -4.31
C ALA A 752 -14.88 -31.54 -3.77
N LEU A 753 -13.74 -32.21 -3.60
CA LEU A 753 -13.66 -33.49 -2.89
C LEU A 753 -13.53 -33.23 -1.39
N ALA A 754 -14.62 -33.41 -0.64
CA ALA A 754 -14.62 -33.33 0.82
C ALA A 754 -14.28 -34.69 1.46
N PRO A 755 -13.52 -34.76 2.56
CA PRO A 755 -13.31 -35.99 3.32
C PRO A 755 -14.59 -36.41 4.07
N ARG A 756 -14.88 -37.72 4.11
CA ARG A 756 -16.02 -38.27 4.87
C ARG A 756 -15.62 -38.61 6.31
N PRO A 757 -16.39 -38.21 7.33
CA PRO A 757 -16.47 -38.92 8.60
C PRO A 757 -17.47 -40.08 8.48
N SER A 758 -17.12 -41.24 9.02
CA SER A 758 -17.98 -42.44 9.03
C SER A 758 -18.73 -42.60 10.35
N ALA A 759 -20.07 -42.55 10.30
CA ALA A 759 -20.92 -43.11 11.36
C ALA A 759 -22.24 -43.65 10.74
N LYS A 760 -22.63 -44.87 11.14
CA LYS A 760 -23.80 -45.59 10.59
C LYS A 760 -25.04 -45.31 11.43
N TRP A 761 -26.17 -44.96 10.81
CA TRP A 761 -27.52 -45.33 11.26
C TRP A 761 -28.43 -45.60 10.04
N ARG A 762 -29.48 -46.44 10.22
CA ARG A 762 -30.28 -47.07 9.14
C ARG A 762 -31.67 -46.42 8.97
N SER A 763 -32.22 -46.58 7.75
CA SER A 763 -33.66 -46.46 7.38
C SER A 763 -34.30 -45.06 7.53
N SER A 764 -35.33 -44.66 6.77
CA SER A 764 -36.22 -45.42 5.86
C SER A 764 -36.56 -44.62 4.58
N SER A 765 -37.10 -45.31 3.58
CA SER A 765 -37.54 -44.82 2.26
C SER A 765 -38.94 -44.20 2.26
N TYR A 766 -39.20 -43.26 1.34
CA TYR A 766 -40.47 -43.18 0.56
C TYR A 766 -40.27 -42.40 -0.77
N ASN A 767 -41.02 -42.80 -1.82
CA ASN A 767 -41.07 -42.12 -3.13
C ASN A 767 -42.07 -40.94 -3.11
N ASP A 768 -41.92 -39.94 -4.00
CA ASP A 768 -42.84 -39.79 -5.15
C ASP A 768 -42.28 -38.89 -6.29
N ARG A 769 -43.05 -38.75 -7.38
CA ARG A 769 -42.62 -38.43 -8.77
C ARG A 769 -43.05 -37.06 -9.31
N GLY A 770 -42.37 -36.64 -10.39
CA GLY A 770 -42.91 -35.79 -11.47
C GLY A 770 -43.00 -34.28 -11.19
N ASN A 771 -43.01 -33.38 -12.18
CA ASN A 771 -42.93 -33.54 -13.64
C ASN A 771 -42.24 -32.30 -14.27
N TYR A 772 -41.58 -32.48 -15.42
CA TYR A 772 -41.22 -31.39 -16.34
C TYR A 772 -42.40 -31.02 -17.22
N GLN A 773 -42.66 -29.72 -17.44
CA GLN A 773 -43.09 -29.21 -18.75
C GLN A 773 -42.53 -27.80 -19.01
N SER A 774 -42.03 -27.61 -20.23
CA SER A 774 -41.53 -26.38 -20.85
C SER A 774 -42.67 -25.57 -21.49
N PHE A 775 -42.53 -24.24 -21.59
CA PHE A 775 -43.05 -23.47 -22.73
C PHE A 775 -42.20 -22.22 -23.02
N GLN A 776 -42.41 -21.62 -24.21
CA GLN A 776 -41.44 -20.83 -24.98
C GLN A 776 -42.11 -19.56 -25.58
N PHE A 777 -41.28 -18.64 -26.11
CA PHE A 777 -41.63 -17.40 -26.87
C PHE A 777 -42.09 -16.20 -26.02
N GLY A 778 -41.86 -14.94 -26.44
CA GLY A 778 -41.22 -14.45 -27.67
C GLY A 778 -40.88 -12.94 -27.61
N LEU A 779 -40.15 -12.44 -28.62
CA LEU A 779 -39.57 -11.08 -28.69
C LEU A 779 -40.54 -10.01 -29.21
N ALA A 780 -40.40 -8.77 -28.73
CA ALA A 780 -40.77 -7.54 -29.46
C ALA A 780 -39.94 -6.33 -28.96
N GLY A 781 -39.48 -5.48 -29.87
CA GLY A 781 -38.67 -4.28 -29.59
C GLY A 781 -39.47 -2.96 -29.51
N PRO A 782 -38.80 -1.82 -29.25
CA PRO A 782 -39.45 -0.55 -28.91
C PRO A 782 -39.56 0.45 -30.08
N PRO A 783 -40.43 1.48 -29.98
CA PRO A 783 -40.39 2.67 -30.82
C PRO A 783 -39.61 3.84 -30.18
N GLY A 784 -38.99 4.67 -31.02
CA GLY A 784 -38.22 5.87 -30.65
C GLY A 784 -39.04 7.18 -30.61
N PRO A 785 -38.37 8.35 -30.52
CA PRO A 785 -38.96 9.60 -30.04
C PRO A 785 -39.39 10.60 -31.13
N SER A 786 -40.19 11.60 -30.74
CA SER A 786 -40.48 12.81 -31.53
C SER A 786 -40.63 14.06 -30.64
N SER A 787 -40.19 15.22 -31.15
CA SER A 787 -40.04 16.51 -30.46
C SER A 787 -41.17 17.51 -30.76
N MET A 788 -41.42 18.51 -29.88
CA MET A 788 -41.05 19.95 -30.07
C MET A 788 -41.77 20.94 -29.12
N SER A 789 -40.99 21.86 -28.51
CA SER A 789 -41.24 23.29 -28.14
C SER A 789 -42.61 23.84 -27.67
N GLY A 790 -42.61 24.71 -26.62
CA GLY A 790 -43.71 25.68 -26.39
C GLY A 790 -43.92 26.26 -24.98
N TYR A 791 -43.18 27.31 -24.61
CA TYR A 791 -43.42 28.36 -23.58
C TYR A 791 -44.37 28.20 -22.36
N ILE A 792 -43.76 28.34 -21.16
CA ILE A 792 -44.15 29.07 -19.93
C ILE A 792 -45.65 29.35 -19.66
N SER A 793 -46.12 28.86 -18.50
CA SER A 793 -47.04 29.58 -17.60
C SER A 793 -46.96 29.03 -16.17
N TYR A 794 -46.78 29.90 -15.17
CA TYR A 794 -46.86 29.53 -13.75
C TYR A 794 -48.31 29.25 -13.36
N ASN A 795 -48.59 28.06 -12.83
CA ASN A 795 -49.78 27.83 -12.02
C ASN A 795 -49.56 26.71 -10.99
N ARG A 796 -50.07 26.90 -9.77
CA ARG A 796 -50.09 25.87 -8.73
C ARG A 796 -50.93 24.68 -9.19
N ILE A 797 -50.36 23.48 -9.22
CA ILE A 797 -51.11 22.23 -9.30
C ILE A 797 -50.66 21.33 -8.15
N ALA A 798 -51.62 20.73 -7.46
CA ALA A 798 -51.37 19.86 -6.32
C ALA A 798 -50.64 18.58 -6.77
N PHE A 799 -49.72 18.09 -5.93
CA PHE A 799 -49.11 16.77 -6.13
C PHE A 799 -50.15 15.67 -5.92
N THR A 800 -50.75 15.20 -7.01
CA THR A 800 -51.36 13.87 -7.04
C THR A 800 -50.25 12.83 -7.02
N THR A 801 -50.24 12.02 -5.96
CA THR A 801 -49.25 10.96 -5.71
C THR A 801 -49.40 9.81 -6.71
N THR A 802 -48.76 9.95 -7.87
CA THR A 802 -48.59 8.83 -8.80
C THR A 802 -47.61 7.83 -8.20
N SER A 803 -48.06 6.60 -7.99
CA SER A 803 -47.45 5.66 -7.03
C SER A 803 -46.11 5.07 -7.47
N ILE A 804 -45.06 5.26 -6.67
CA ILE A 804 -43.75 4.57 -6.77
C ILE A 804 -43.86 3.15 -6.17
N SER A 805 -44.86 2.37 -6.57
CA SER A 805 -45.24 1.10 -5.93
C SER A 805 -44.67 -0.15 -6.61
N THR A 806 -44.17 -0.03 -7.85
CA THR A 806 -43.69 -1.16 -8.66
C THR A 806 -42.22 -1.52 -8.42
N THR A 807 -41.37 -0.55 -8.09
CA THR A 807 -39.93 -0.76 -7.80
C THR A 807 -39.64 -1.29 -6.39
N THR A 808 -40.51 -1.00 -5.42
CA THR A 808 -40.33 -1.47 -4.03
C THR A 808 -40.61 -2.95 -3.86
N SER A 809 -41.62 -3.50 -4.55
CA SER A 809 -41.93 -4.93 -4.51
C SER A 809 -40.93 -5.81 -5.26
N SER A 810 -40.33 -5.31 -6.34
CA SER A 810 -39.32 -6.06 -7.09
C SER A 810 -38.03 -6.21 -6.28
N LEU A 811 -37.49 -5.09 -5.75
CA LEU A 811 -36.26 -5.10 -4.95
C LEU A 811 -36.37 -5.97 -3.68
N LEU A 812 -37.50 -5.92 -2.96
CA LEU A 812 -37.73 -6.80 -1.79
C LEU A 812 -37.79 -8.29 -2.17
N SER A 813 -38.15 -8.62 -3.42
CA SER A 813 -38.18 -10.01 -3.89
C SER A 813 -36.81 -10.52 -4.36
N THR A 814 -35.91 -9.63 -4.80
CA THR A 814 -34.59 -9.99 -5.37
C THR A 814 -33.42 -9.79 -4.40
N ASP A 815 -33.48 -8.78 -3.53
CA ASP A 815 -32.41 -8.45 -2.58
C ASP A 815 -32.98 -7.80 -1.29
N PRO A 816 -33.46 -8.61 -0.32
CA PRO A 816 -34.13 -8.11 0.88
C PRO A 816 -33.23 -7.28 1.81
N VAL A 817 -31.91 -7.55 1.83
CA VAL A 817 -30.95 -6.83 2.68
C VAL A 817 -30.73 -5.42 2.15
N ARG A 818 -30.44 -5.30 0.85
CA ARG A 818 -30.30 -3.98 0.21
C ARG A 818 -31.61 -3.19 0.23
N TRP A 819 -32.76 -3.87 0.14
CA TRP A 819 -34.06 -3.23 0.37
C TRP A 819 -34.20 -2.69 1.80
N LEU A 820 -33.89 -3.50 2.83
CA LEU A 820 -33.97 -3.06 4.24
C LEU A 820 -33.04 -1.88 4.53
N VAL A 821 -31.80 -1.89 4.05
CA VAL A 821 -30.86 -0.75 4.16
C VAL A 821 -31.47 0.52 3.53
N ASN A 822 -32.14 0.38 2.39
CA ASN A 822 -32.79 1.51 1.71
C ASN A 822 -34.12 1.98 2.34
N GLN A 823 -34.72 1.21 3.25
CA GLN A 823 -35.93 1.59 4.00
C GLN A 823 -35.64 2.20 5.38
N GLN A 824 -34.38 2.21 5.84
CA GLN A 824 -34.07 2.83 7.12
C GLN A 824 -34.21 4.35 7.02
N LEU A 825 -34.95 4.95 7.95
CA LEU A 825 -35.04 6.41 8.06
C LEU A 825 -33.72 7.00 8.58
N PHE A 826 -33.53 8.31 8.40
CA PHE A 826 -32.38 9.04 8.95
C PHE A 826 -32.16 8.74 10.45
N SER A 827 -33.23 8.66 11.22
CA SER A 827 -33.19 8.37 12.67
C SER A 827 -32.63 6.98 13.01
N GLY A 828 -32.53 6.06 12.05
CA GLY A 828 -32.24 4.65 12.29
C GLY A 828 -33.48 3.76 12.41
N ALA A 829 -34.68 4.35 12.44
CA ALA A 829 -35.94 3.61 12.56
C ALA A 829 -36.33 2.92 11.24
N TRP A 830 -37.03 1.79 11.35
CA TRP A 830 -37.76 1.18 10.23
C TRP A 830 -39.26 1.26 10.50
N LEU A 831 -39.99 1.97 9.64
CA LEU A 831 -41.45 2.13 9.74
C LEU A 831 -42.18 1.19 8.76
N LEU A 832 -42.00 -0.12 8.94
CA LEU A 832 -42.50 -1.12 8.00
C LEU A 832 -44.02 -1.28 8.12
N ASN A 833 -44.69 -1.35 6.97
CA ASN A 833 -46.11 -1.66 6.93
C ASN A 833 -46.35 -3.18 6.96
N ASP A 834 -47.58 -3.59 7.29
CA ASP A 834 -47.93 -5.00 7.46
C ASP A 834 -47.85 -5.83 6.15
N LYS A 835 -47.73 -5.20 4.96
CA LYS A 835 -47.49 -5.91 3.70
C LYS A 835 -46.00 -6.26 3.53
N GLU A 836 -45.11 -5.33 3.86
CA GLU A 836 -43.66 -5.53 3.88
C GLU A 836 -43.25 -6.54 4.96
N ILE A 837 -43.81 -6.42 6.16
CA ILE A 837 -43.56 -7.36 7.25
C ILE A 837 -44.00 -8.76 6.86
N LYS A 838 -45.17 -8.94 6.20
CA LYS A 838 -45.57 -10.25 5.65
C LYS A 838 -44.56 -10.81 4.66
N MET A 839 -43.97 -9.99 3.78
CA MET A 839 -42.94 -10.42 2.84
C MET A 839 -41.66 -10.86 3.56
N LEU A 840 -41.14 -10.05 4.49
CA LEU A 840 -39.92 -10.37 5.27
C LEU A 840 -40.07 -11.60 6.18
N THR A 841 -41.26 -11.79 6.77
CA THR A 841 -41.51 -12.80 7.81
C THR A 841 -42.17 -14.08 7.29
N LYS A 842 -42.43 -14.18 5.98
CA LYS A 842 -43.19 -15.28 5.35
C LYS A 842 -44.63 -15.40 5.89
N GLY A 843 -45.32 -14.26 6.04
CA GLY A 843 -46.77 -14.19 6.23
C GLY A 843 -47.26 -13.66 7.59
N LYS A 844 -46.36 -13.34 8.54
CA LYS A 844 -46.73 -12.77 9.85
C LYS A 844 -46.95 -11.25 9.75
N THR A 845 -47.72 -10.68 10.67
CA THR A 845 -48.00 -9.23 10.80
C THR A 845 -47.33 -8.66 12.04
N LEU A 846 -47.16 -7.34 12.13
CA LEU A 846 -46.51 -6.72 13.30
C LEU A 846 -47.24 -7.05 14.62
N SER A 847 -48.57 -7.25 14.56
CA SER A 847 -49.39 -7.69 15.69
C SER A 847 -48.99 -9.04 16.31
N THR A 848 -48.27 -9.93 15.61
CA THR A 848 -47.74 -11.16 16.21
C THR A 848 -46.48 -10.91 17.05
N PHE A 849 -45.78 -9.81 16.77
CA PHE A 849 -44.49 -9.42 17.33
C PHE A 849 -44.65 -8.49 18.54
N THR A 850 -45.32 -8.97 19.59
CA THR A 850 -45.39 -8.31 20.90
C THR A 850 -44.12 -8.57 21.76
N SER A 851 -43.78 -7.66 22.67
CA SER A 851 -42.81 -7.89 23.77
C SER A 851 -43.34 -7.23 25.05
N THR A 852 -42.81 -7.63 26.20
CA THR A 852 -43.10 -7.01 27.50
C THR A 852 -42.37 -5.68 27.72
N ILE A 853 -41.38 -5.36 26.88
CA ILE A 853 -40.50 -4.19 27.03
C ILE A 853 -41.14 -2.92 26.44
N THR A 854 -41.81 -3.02 25.30
CA THR A 854 -42.45 -1.86 24.65
C THR A 854 -43.66 -2.28 23.81
N GLN A 855 -44.66 -1.40 23.76
CA GLN A 855 -45.80 -1.50 22.84
C GLN A 855 -45.70 -0.47 21.69
N ASN A 856 -44.63 0.33 21.63
CA ASN A 856 -44.44 1.29 20.55
C ASN A 856 -44.26 0.54 19.21
N ARG A 857 -45.17 0.78 18.26
CA ARG A 857 -45.19 0.13 16.93
C ARG A 857 -43.85 0.33 16.20
N ASP A 858 -43.25 1.50 16.30
CA ASP A 858 -42.05 1.87 15.55
C ASP A 858 -40.80 1.22 16.16
N ALA A 859 -40.77 1.09 17.48
CA ALA A 859 -39.75 0.33 18.20
C ALA A 859 -39.85 -1.17 17.88
N LEU A 860 -41.06 -1.75 17.85
CA LEU A 860 -41.28 -3.15 17.48
C LEU A 860 -40.90 -3.43 16.02
N SER A 861 -41.26 -2.51 15.09
CA SER A 861 -40.87 -2.60 13.68
C SER A 861 -39.36 -2.49 13.48
N THR A 862 -38.70 -1.57 14.19
CA THR A 862 -37.24 -1.40 14.18
C THR A 862 -36.53 -2.64 14.76
N ALA A 863 -36.99 -3.15 15.91
CA ALA A 863 -36.44 -4.38 16.51
C ALA A 863 -36.67 -5.62 15.63
N LEU A 864 -37.79 -5.70 14.91
CA LEU A 864 -38.08 -6.78 13.96
C LEU A 864 -37.15 -6.72 12.74
N ALA A 865 -36.89 -5.54 12.18
CA ALA A 865 -35.94 -5.36 11.07
C ALA A 865 -34.52 -5.79 11.49
N VAL A 866 -34.06 -5.36 12.68
CA VAL A 866 -32.79 -5.81 13.27
C VAL A 866 -32.76 -7.32 13.46
N ALA A 867 -33.81 -7.91 14.05
CA ALA A 867 -33.89 -9.35 14.27
C ALA A 867 -33.88 -10.17 12.96
N VAL A 868 -34.51 -9.68 11.89
CA VAL A 868 -34.47 -10.30 10.56
C VAL A 868 -33.05 -10.29 9.99
N LEU A 869 -32.34 -9.15 10.06
CA LEU A 869 -30.96 -9.03 9.58
C LEU A 869 -30.01 -9.94 10.37
N GLU A 870 -30.08 -9.91 11.70
CA GLU A 870 -29.24 -10.71 12.60
C GLU A 870 -29.51 -12.23 12.54
N THR A 871 -30.64 -12.69 11.99
CA THR A 871 -30.98 -14.13 11.92
C THR A 871 -30.99 -14.71 10.51
N LYS A 872 -31.66 -14.05 9.56
CA LYS A 872 -31.83 -14.59 8.19
C LYS A 872 -30.68 -14.24 7.26
N TYR A 873 -29.90 -13.21 7.60
CA TYR A 873 -28.84 -12.64 6.76
C TYR A 873 -27.52 -12.45 7.53
N ALA A 874 -27.27 -13.34 8.52
CA ALA A 874 -26.07 -13.31 9.35
C ALA A 874 -24.76 -13.50 8.56
N ASP A 875 -24.83 -14.19 7.42
CA ASP A 875 -23.77 -14.35 6.42
C ASP A 875 -23.40 -13.01 5.74
N GLN A 876 -24.35 -12.07 5.67
CA GLN A 876 -24.19 -10.76 5.03
C GLN A 876 -23.93 -9.63 6.05
N LYS A 877 -23.45 -9.95 7.26
CA LYS A 877 -23.26 -8.99 8.37
C LYS A 877 -22.55 -7.70 7.94
N ASN A 878 -21.52 -7.79 7.10
CA ASN A 878 -20.76 -6.64 6.62
C ASN A 878 -21.63 -5.58 5.91
N LEU A 879 -22.74 -5.98 5.27
CA LEU A 879 -23.63 -5.06 4.53
C LEU A 879 -24.50 -4.22 5.45
N TRP A 880 -24.88 -4.75 6.63
CA TRP A 880 -25.90 -4.17 7.49
C TRP A 880 -25.43 -3.79 8.90
N ASN A 881 -24.21 -4.16 9.31
CA ASN A 881 -23.73 -3.97 10.69
C ASN A 881 -23.86 -2.52 11.20
N ALA A 882 -23.43 -1.53 10.41
CA ALA A 882 -23.54 -0.10 10.77
C ALA A 882 -25.00 0.37 10.84
N VAL A 883 -25.81 -0.05 9.87
CA VAL A 883 -27.26 0.22 9.78
C VAL A 883 -28.01 -0.38 10.97
N VAL A 884 -27.68 -1.60 11.40
CA VAL A 884 -28.24 -2.22 12.62
C VAL A 884 -27.76 -1.51 13.89
N ALA A 885 -26.49 -1.09 13.98
CA ALA A 885 -26.00 -0.31 15.11
C ALA A 885 -26.79 1.02 15.27
N LYS A 886 -27.05 1.71 14.16
CA LYS A 886 -27.90 2.92 14.10
C LYS A 886 -29.33 2.63 14.55
N GLY A 887 -29.91 1.52 14.11
CA GLY A 887 -31.25 1.08 14.53
C GLY A 887 -31.33 0.68 16.00
N ARG A 888 -30.28 0.03 16.55
CA ARG A 888 -30.15 -0.28 17.98
C ARG A 888 -30.10 1.01 18.81
N LYS A 889 -29.27 1.99 18.44
CA LYS A 889 -29.23 3.32 19.09
C LYS A 889 -30.60 4.03 19.03
N GLN A 890 -31.35 3.86 17.94
CA GLN A 890 -32.70 4.44 17.82
C GLN A 890 -33.75 3.76 18.73
N LEU A 891 -33.54 2.51 19.19
CA LEU A 891 -34.40 1.91 20.21
C LEU A 891 -34.28 2.64 21.56
N GLU A 892 -33.09 3.16 21.89
CA GLU A 892 -32.89 4.02 23.08
C GLU A 892 -33.73 5.29 23.00
N ASN A 893 -33.75 5.94 21.82
CA ASN A 893 -34.58 7.12 21.56
C ASN A 893 -36.09 6.82 21.60
N PHE A 894 -36.51 5.56 21.41
CA PHE A 894 -37.89 5.11 21.63
C PHE A 894 -38.20 4.72 23.09
N GLY A 895 -37.26 4.93 24.02
CA GLY A 895 -37.40 4.67 25.46
C GLY A 895 -37.04 3.25 25.90
N VAL A 896 -36.44 2.43 25.03
CA VAL A 896 -35.93 1.10 25.40
C VAL A 896 -34.56 1.26 26.05
N LYS A 897 -34.37 0.81 27.30
CA LYS A 897 -33.06 0.89 27.95
C LYS A 897 -32.05 -0.01 27.25
N ASN A 898 -30.77 0.38 27.23
CA ASN A 898 -29.70 -0.35 26.54
C ASN A 898 -29.60 -1.83 26.99
N ASP A 899 -29.73 -2.10 28.29
CA ASP A 899 -29.77 -3.45 28.87
C ASP A 899 -30.99 -4.30 28.44
N GLN A 900 -32.03 -3.65 27.92
CA GLN A 900 -33.25 -4.30 27.44
C GLN A 900 -33.29 -4.50 25.92
N ILE A 901 -32.40 -3.85 25.14
CA ILE A 901 -32.40 -3.91 23.67
C ILE A 901 -32.20 -5.35 23.17
N ASP A 902 -31.20 -6.07 23.71
CA ASP A 902 -30.96 -7.45 23.30
C ASP A 902 -32.10 -8.39 23.72
N ILE A 903 -32.79 -8.11 24.83
CA ILE A 903 -33.97 -8.89 25.25
C ILE A 903 -35.11 -8.68 24.24
N LEU A 904 -35.39 -7.43 23.86
CA LEU A 904 -36.41 -7.07 22.86
C LEU A 904 -36.12 -7.71 21.50
N ILE A 905 -34.87 -7.63 21.02
CA ILE A 905 -34.44 -8.25 19.77
C ILE A 905 -34.57 -9.77 19.86
N ASN A 906 -34.17 -10.40 20.97
CA ASN A 906 -34.29 -11.85 21.16
C ASN A 906 -35.76 -12.32 21.24
N ASP A 907 -36.70 -11.52 21.75
CA ASP A 907 -38.14 -11.80 21.65
C ASP A 907 -38.60 -11.81 20.19
N MET A 908 -38.15 -10.86 19.37
CA MET A 908 -38.44 -10.84 17.94
C MET A 908 -37.84 -12.07 17.23
N LYS A 909 -36.59 -12.43 17.55
CA LYS A 909 -35.90 -13.63 17.00
C LYS A 909 -36.62 -14.93 17.34
N LYS A 910 -37.14 -15.10 18.57
CA LYS A 910 -37.94 -16.27 18.96
C LYS A 910 -39.27 -16.37 18.20
N LYS A 911 -39.80 -15.25 17.73
CA LYS A 911 -41.09 -15.15 17.03
C LYS A 911 -40.98 -15.19 15.51
N LEU A 912 -39.79 -14.98 14.95
CA LEU A 912 -39.49 -15.06 13.51
C LEU A 912 -39.58 -16.50 12.99
#